data_AF-A0A0J6VE66-F1
#
_entry.id   AF-A0A0J6VE66-F1
#
_cell.length_a   1.000
_cell.length_b   1.000
_cell.length_c   1.000
_cell.angle_alpha   90.00
_cell.angle_beta   90.00
_cell.angle_gamma   90.00
#
_symmetry.space_group_name_H-M   'P 1'
#
loop_
_entity.id
_entity.type
_entity.pdbx_description
1 polymer ?
#
loop_
_entity_poly.entity_id
_entity_poly.type
_entity_poly.pdbx_seq_one_letter_code
_entity_poly.pdbx_strand_id
1 'polypeptide(L)'
;MSSAAYVGRVGALAVALGIGSVVFAGHAVADDTDTSSASKPAASASTTGSERTDTPAAAGSTPAKTDKTDKPGKPGKAGKPDKADASDADAEDPAPTTKRKQGLSWKKPARATAGVSSETTTKGASVTEDAPSAAKDETRPTRLSRITATPTDPAEPPRQSATLTLRTDTKADTETAAPSTASRTVTSSAVSTDQQAGPVDRPLVKAVVNVVRSMVDWAHQRADSGGQGQSPAPPFLWALMSVARRELETLSAARTPRVETAALTATDQQAAAAALTPYSPWLNPQVSPSTNFVSWVTGNYVYGDKTLANTLNRFSVYGTDVGTMWDNGMVDDPTTPYNEHQVLIAMGDTFSAANMTGRHIYNTLFRSSDTDLSDGITIPNGEWFTGNMFGGAPLDGPVNARPIINRPGWLPNSVTLIPTAGVSLPTEVTEQTPFGTVQYVSFMSVSKWGSSGKWTTNYSAIAYSYDNGENFTVDPKSVRYNSFLSSNKNFQQSAFVKGDDGYVYMYGTPNGRQGAAYLARVAPENILDASKYEYYKGAKSSFFGTTPATWVKGNPSAATAIIGKSGGFLGSFKPGYTVSEMSVQYNDYLGKYVVLYGDQNNSIVMRTSDTPEGVWSDAAVLMTQQPGGIYAPMLHPWSPSTLGTGSDLYWNLSLWSSYDVMLMHTDLSKV
;
A
#
# COMPACT_ATOMS: atom_id res chain seq x y z
N MET A 1 -19.52 4.93 -31.08
CA MET A 1 -19.08 3.63 -31.66
C MET A 1 -17.57 3.53 -31.54
N SER A 2 -17.04 2.29 -31.49
CA SER A 2 -15.63 1.88 -31.37
C SER A 2 -14.53 2.96 -31.25
N SER A 3 -13.82 2.95 -30.11
CA SER A 3 -12.52 3.59 -29.92
C SER A 3 -11.46 2.55 -29.57
N ALA A 4 -11.25 1.58 -30.47
CA ALA A 4 -10.29 0.48 -30.29
C ALA A 4 -8.92 0.81 -30.92
N ALA A 5 -8.07 1.53 -30.19
CA ALA A 5 -6.65 1.72 -30.49
C ALA A 5 -5.86 1.94 -29.19
N TYR A 6 -4.56 1.58 -29.20
CA TYR A 6 -3.62 1.73 -28.07
C TYR A 6 -3.88 0.84 -26.82
N VAL A 7 -4.00 -0.48 -27.05
CA VAL A 7 -3.45 -1.47 -26.11
C VAL A 7 -2.29 -2.16 -26.82
N GLY A 8 -1.09 -2.15 -26.22
CA GLY A 8 0.11 -2.63 -26.91
C GLY A 8 1.32 -2.91 -26.02
N ARG A 9 1.53 -4.20 -25.73
CA ARG A 9 2.79 -4.83 -25.27
C ARG A 9 3.33 -4.46 -23.87
N VAL A 10 2.76 -5.11 -22.85
CA VAL A 10 3.51 -6.09 -22.02
C VAL A 10 2.56 -7.26 -21.77
N GLY A 11 2.96 -8.52 -22.04
CA GLY A 11 2.01 -9.65 -21.95
C GLY A 11 2.40 -10.97 -22.61
N ALA A 12 3.66 -11.41 -22.46
CA ALA A 12 4.13 -12.78 -22.70
C ALA A 12 5.45 -12.96 -21.92
N LEU A 13 5.82 -14.13 -21.38
CA LEU A 13 5.30 -15.49 -21.59
C LEU A 13 5.28 -16.25 -20.24
N ALA A 14 4.31 -17.15 -20.06
CA ALA A 14 4.29 -18.17 -19.00
C ALA A 14 3.71 -19.48 -19.57
N VAL A 15 3.94 -20.61 -18.88
CA VAL A 15 3.74 -22.00 -19.39
C VAL A 15 4.80 -22.33 -20.48
N ALA A 16 5.56 -23.43 -20.43
CA ALA A 16 5.36 -24.72 -19.74
C ALA A 16 6.63 -25.29 -19.07
N LEU A 17 6.44 -26.15 -18.07
CA LEU A 17 7.24 -27.38 -17.89
C LEU A 17 6.52 -28.35 -16.93
N GLY A 18 5.53 -29.06 -17.47
CA GLY A 18 5.03 -30.33 -16.96
C GLY A 18 5.12 -31.37 -18.08
N ILE A 19 5.01 -32.67 -17.75
CA ILE A 19 5.37 -33.81 -18.62
C ILE A 19 6.91 -33.87 -18.81
N GLY A 20 7.58 -35.03 -18.76
CA GLY A 20 7.11 -36.41 -18.64
C GLY A 20 7.83 -37.26 -19.69
N SER A 21 8.72 -38.15 -19.26
CA SER A 21 9.69 -38.78 -20.17
C SER A 21 9.05 -39.80 -21.14
N VAL A 22 9.09 -39.49 -22.44
CA VAL A 22 8.92 -40.48 -23.51
C VAL A 22 10.11 -40.36 -24.46
N VAL A 23 10.80 -41.48 -24.69
CA VAL A 23 11.91 -41.58 -25.65
C VAL A 23 11.41 -42.30 -26.88
N PHE A 24 11.58 -41.69 -28.06
CA PHE A 24 11.63 -42.41 -29.33
C PHE A 24 12.73 -41.82 -30.20
N ALA A 25 13.47 -42.68 -30.88
CA ALA A 25 14.55 -42.32 -31.79
C ALA A 25 14.15 -42.62 -33.24
N GLY A 26 14.58 -41.77 -34.18
CA GLY A 26 14.37 -41.98 -35.61
C GLY A 26 15.25 -41.01 -36.42
N HIS A 27 16.01 -41.54 -37.37
CA HIS A 27 16.80 -40.75 -38.32
C HIS A 27 15.99 -40.52 -39.61
N ALA A 28 16.13 -39.35 -40.22
CA ALA A 28 15.79 -39.07 -41.62
C ALA A 28 16.73 -37.96 -42.15
N VAL A 29 16.88 -37.87 -43.48
CA VAL A 29 17.95 -37.12 -44.16
C VAL A 29 17.41 -36.47 -45.45
N ALA A 30 18.02 -35.35 -45.87
CA ALA A 30 17.81 -34.60 -47.11
C ALA A 30 16.47 -33.81 -47.22
N ASP A 31 16.32 -32.81 -48.10
CA ASP A 31 17.23 -32.36 -49.16
C ASP A 31 17.24 -30.82 -49.37
N ASP A 32 18.04 -30.39 -50.34
CA ASP A 32 18.49 -29.02 -50.65
C ASP A 32 17.43 -28.00 -51.13
N THR A 33 17.74 -26.70 -50.98
CA THR A 33 17.54 -25.69 -52.06
C THR A 33 18.22 -24.34 -51.75
N ASP A 34 18.94 -23.80 -52.73
CA ASP A 34 19.71 -22.55 -52.65
C ASP A 34 18.89 -21.26 -52.42
N THR A 35 19.49 -20.29 -51.72
CA THR A 35 19.81 -18.99 -52.36
C THR A 35 20.94 -18.26 -51.61
N SER A 36 21.69 -17.43 -52.35
CA SER A 36 23.06 -17.05 -51.97
C SER A 36 23.24 -15.58 -51.56
N SER A 37 24.24 -15.33 -50.71
CA SER A 37 25.12 -14.16 -50.80
C SER A 37 26.39 -14.38 -49.97
N ALA A 38 27.56 -13.96 -50.49
CA ALA A 38 28.85 -14.16 -49.82
C ALA A 38 29.88 -13.08 -50.19
N SER A 39 30.62 -12.55 -49.20
CA SER A 39 31.96 -11.97 -49.36
C SER A 39 32.73 -11.95 -48.02
N LYS A 40 34.07 -11.92 -48.07
CA LYS A 40 35.07 -12.04 -46.97
C LYS A 40 36.39 -11.35 -47.45
N PRO A 41 37.53 -11.30 -46.71
CA PRO A 41 37.84 -11.52 -45.29
C PRO A 41 38.34 -10.17 -44.63
N ALA A 42 39.46 -9.91 -43.93
CA ALA A 42 40.63 -10.66 -43.44
C ALA A 42 41.45 -9.96 -42.30
N ALA A 43 42.07 -10.78 -41.43
CA ALA A 43 43.48 -10.85 -40.95
C ALA A 43 44.45 -9.61 -40.94
N SER A 44 45.50 -9.51 -40.10
CA SER A 44 45.97 -10.22 -38.86
C SER A 44 47.27 -9.58 -38.28
N ALA A 45 47.76 -10.10 -37.12
CA ALA A 45 49.05 -9.83 -36.41
C ALA A 45 49.14 -8.52 -35.57
N SER A 46 49.61 -8.43 -34.31
CA SER A 46 50.66 -9.10 -33.46
C SER A 46 52.09 -8.57 -33.68
N THR A 47 52.93 -8.27 -32.67
CA THR A 47 53.23 -8.99 -31.40
C THR A 47 53.82 -8.14 -30.22
N THR A 48 53.55 -8.56 -28.97
CA THR A 48 54.37 -8.56 -27.71
C THR A 48 55.36 -7.44 -27.29
N GLY A 49 55.34 -7.06 -26.00
CA GLY A 49 56.49 -6.49 -25.27
C GLY A 49 56.21 -6.17 -23.77
N SER A 50 57.08 -6.60 -22.86
CA SER A 50 57.08 -6.31 -21.39
C SER A 50 58.15 -5.23 -21.05
N GLU A 51 58.44 -4.74 -19.83
CA GLU A 51 58.02 -5.06 -18.44
C GLU A 51 58.32 -3.87 -17.47
N ARG A 52 57.61 -3.80 -16.32
CA ARG A 52 58.03 -3.32 -14.96
C ARG A 52 58.65 -1.91 -14.64
N THR A 53 58.27 -1.47 -13.43
CA THR A 53 59.00 -0.70 -12.37
C THR A 53 59.17 0.84 -12.35
N ASP A 54 58.85 1.36 -11.14
CA ASP A 54 59.46 2.44 -10.33
C ASP A 54 59.27 3.97 -10.56
N THR A 55 58.85 4.61 -9.45
CA THR A 55 58.94 6.03 -9.05
C THR A 55 60.31 6.34 -8.40
N PRO A 56 60.65 7.58 -7.95
CA PRO A 56 60.05 8.92 -8.13
C PRO A 56 61.08 10.02 -8.55
N ALA A 57 60.66 11.30 -8.72
CA ALA A 57 61.41 12.53 -8.36
C ALA A 57 60.64 13.82 -8.73
N ALA A 58 61.16 14.99 -8.33
CA ALA A 58 60.62 16.33 -8.65
C ALA A 58 61.75 17.37 -8.84
N ALA A 59 61.49 18.49 -9.55
CA ALA A 59 62.03 19.85 -9.25
C ALA A 59 61.74 20.91 -10.35
N GLY A 60 61.49 22.16 -9.94
CA GLY A 60 61.70 23.41 -10.73
C GLY A 60 60.70 23.73 -11.85
N SER A 61 60.57 24.99 -12.31
CA SER A 61 61.04 26.28 -11.77
C SER A 61 60.35 27.47 -12.46
N THR A 62 60.10 28.58 -11.74
CA THR A 62 59.59 29.88 -12.26
C THR A 62 60.72 30.74 -12.85
N PRO A 63 60.47 31.79 -13.69
CA PRO A 63 60.20 33.14 -13.15
C PRO A 63 59.44 34.19 -14.04
N ALA A 64 58.84 35.20 -13.37
CA ALA A 64 58.80 36.65 -13.78
C ALA A 64 57.93 37.09 -15.02
N LYS A 65 57.49 38.36 -15.21
CA LYS A 65 57.69 39.65 -14.46
C LYS A 65 56.66 40.77 -14.82
N THR A 66 56.17 41.54 -13.81
CA THR A 66 55.90 43.03 -13.76
C THR A 66 54.93 43.74 -14.76
N ASP A 67 54.32 44.93 -14.49
CA ASP A 67 54.40 45.90 -13.36
C ASP A 67 53.21 46.91 -13.20
N LYS A 68 53.31 47.80 -12.17
CA LYS A 68 52.58 49.06 -11.82
C LYS A 68 51.25 48.88 -11.05
N THR A 69 51.03 49.36 -9.80
CA THR A 69 51.26 50.65 -9.07
C THR A 69 50.24 51.74 -9.45
N ASP A 70 49.63 52.53 -8.54
CA ASP A 70 50.13 53.12 -7.26
C ASP A 70 49.13 53.12 -6.05
N LYS A 71 49.47 53.86 -4.97
CA LYS A 71 48.86 53.98 -3.61
C LYS A 71 49.07 55.45 -3.10
N PRO A 72 48.76 55.91 -1.85
CA PRO A 72 47.95 55.37 -0.72
C PRO A 72 46.97 56.39 -0.03
N GLY A 73 46.22 55.95 1.01
CA GLY A 73 45.43 56.84 1.92
C GLY A 73 44.65 56.12 3.06
N LYS A 74 44.37 56.80 4.20
CA LYS A 74 43.71 56.31 5.45
C LYS A 74 43.39 57.52 6.40
N PRO A 75 42.78 57.41 7.61
CA PRO A 75 41.79 56.45 8.19
C PRO A 75 40.65 57.06 9.09
N GLY A 76 39.64 56.25 9.48
CA GLY A 76 38.82 56.43 10.72
C GLY A 76 37.55 57.32 10.63
N LYS A 77 36.61 57.34 11.61
CA LYS A 77 36.38 56.51 12.82
C LYS A 77 34.86 56.55 13.22
N ALA A 78 34.40 55.76 14.21
CA ALA A 78 32.98 55.43 14.47
C ALA A 78 32.16 56.40 15.36
N GLY A 79 30.81 56.25 15.34
CA GLY A 79 29.84 56.90 16.24
C GLY A 79 28.41 56.27 16.18
N LYS A 80 27.62 56.41 17.26
CA LYS A 80 26.24 55.89 17.55
C LYS A 80 25.61 56.91 18.58
N PRO A 81 24.33 56.85 19.09
CA PRO A 81 23.15 56.02 18.75
C PRO A 81 21.74 56.74 18.86
N ASP A 82 20.66 55.94 18.76
CA ASP A 82 19.35 55.96 19.48
C ASP A 82 18.19 56.99 19.24
N LYS A 83 16.98 56.50 19.61
CA LYS A 83 15.63 57.12 19.79
C LYS A 83 14.77 57.48 18.55
N ALA A 84 13.43 57.59 18.64
CA ALA A 84 12.36 56.97 19.46
C ALA A 84 10.98 57.56 19.03
N ASP A 85 9.85 56.90 19.34
CA ASP A 85 8.45 57.43 19.30
C ASP A 85 7.97 57.91 17.89
N ALA A 86 6.73 58.34 17.62
CA ALA A 86 5.34 57.99 18.00
C ALA A 86 4.39 58.80 17.06
N SER A 87 3.10 58.52 16.80
CA SER A 87 2.18 57.37 17.00
C SER A 87 0.90 57.64 16.14
N ASP A 88 -0.10 56.73 16.16
CA ASP A 88 -1.51 57.01 15.75
C ASP A 88 -1.76 57.30 14.23
N ALA A 89 -2.97 57.27 13.65
CA ALA A 89 -4.25 56.61 13.94
C ALA A 89 -5.09 56.52 12.62
N ASP A 90 -6.37 56.13 12.71
CA ASP A 90 -7.32 55.92 11.60
C ASP A 90 -7.64 57.17 10.74
N ALA A 91 -7.99 56.94 9.46
CA ALA A 91 -8.94 57.75 8.70
C ALA A 91 -9.49 57.00 7.46
N GLU A 92 -10.72 57.31 7.06
CA GLU A 92 -11.41 56.70 5.90
C GLU A 92 -11.11 57.39 4.54
N ASP A 93 -11.65 56.80 3.48
CA ASP A 93 -11.62 57.22 2.07
C ASP A 93 -12.15 58.66 1.83
N PRO A 94 -11.61 59.37 0.81
CA PRO A 94 -12.55 59.98 -0.14
C PRO A 94 -12.15 59.92 -1.63
N ALA A 95 -13.09 59.42 -2.44
CA ALA A 95 -13.27 59.73 -3.88
C ALA A 95 -13.46 61.26 -4.12
N PRO A 96 -13.42 61.85 -5.37
CA PRO A 96 -14.03 61.30 -6.60
C PRO A 96 -13.52 61.79 -8.00
N THR A 97 -14.33 61.56 -9.05
CA THR A 97 -14.47 62.31 -10.34
C THR A 97 -13.55 62.09 -11.57
N THR A 98 -13.80 60.98 -12.28
CA THR A 98 -14.19 60.90 -13.72
C THR A 98 -13.87 61.99 -14.78
N LYS A 99 -13.34 61.55 -15.94
CA LYS A 99 -13.68 61.91 -17.36
C LYS A 99 -13.07 60.79 -18.25
N ARG A 100 -13.78 59.90 -18.98
CA ARG A 100 -14.76 60.01 -20.10
C ARG A 100 -14.17 60.78 -21.31
N LYS A 101 -14.22 60.33 -22.58
CA LYS A 101 -15.04 59.39 -23.42
C LYS A 101 -14.09 58.45 -24.22
N GLN A 102 -14.44 57.50 -25.11
CA GLN A 102 -15.56 56.62 -25.60
C GLN A 102 -14.87 55.59 -26.56
N GLY A 103 -15.38 54.46 -27.06
CA GLY A 103 -16.62 53.63 -27.00
C GLY A 103 -16.21 52.24 -27.58
N LEU A 104 -17.01 51.31 -28.13
CA LEU A 104 -18.45 51.01 -28.33
C LEU A 104 -18.54 49.45 -28.22
N SER A 105 -19.51 48.74 -27.64
CA SER A 105 -20.99 48.69 -27.79
C SER A 105 -21.45 48.14 -29.16
N TRP A 106 -22.28 47.09 -29.29
CA TRP A 106 -23.22 46.43 -28.35
C TRP A 106 -23.15 44.88 -28.53
N LYS A 107 -24.01 43.98 -27.99
CA LYS A 107 -25.30 44.05 -27.24
C LYS A 107 -25.49 42.76 -26.38
N LYS A 108 -26.61 42.65 -25.65
CA LYS A 108 -27.06 41.49 -24.86
C LYS A 108 -28.59 41.33 -25.02
N PRO A 109 -29.17 40.11 -25.07
CA PRO A 109 -30.61 39.89 -24.93
C PRO A 109 -31.02 39.64 -23.46
N ALA A 110 -32.32 39.65 -23.16
CA ALA A 110 -32.88 39.61 -21.81
C ALA A 110 -34.02 38.58 -21.63
N ARG A 111 -34.45 38.39 -20.38
CA ARG A 111 -35.52 37.46 -19.93
C ARG A 111 -36.92 38.00 -20.27
N ALA A 112 -37.87 37.12 -20.61
CA ALA A 112 -39.30 37.40 -20.70
C ALA A 112 -40.12 36.13 -20.36
N THR A 113 -41.43 36.28 -20.12
CA THR A 113 -42.35 35.20 -19.64
C THR A 113 -43.80 35.42 -20.11
N ALA A 114 -44.59 34.33 -20.15
CA ALA A 114 -46.07 34.20 -20.32
C ALA A 114 -46.66 34.07 -21.75
N GLY A 115 -47.79 33.34 -21.86
CA GLY A 115 -48.51 32.95 -23.11
C GLY A 115 -48.35 31.44 -23.43
N VAL A 116 -49.32 30.50 -23.50
CA VAL A 116 -50.81 30.45 -23.61
C VAL A 116 -51.35 30.54 -25.06
N SER A 117 -52.15 29.60 -25.63
CA SER A 117 -52.46 28.19 -25.29
C SER A 117 -53.32 27.46 -26.38
N SER A 118 -53.08 26.17 -26.64
CA SER A 118 -54.09 25.16 -27.09
C SER A 118 -53.54 23.74 -26.79
N GLU A 119 -54.25 22.81 -26.14
CA GLU A 119 -55.57 22.16 -26.37
C GLU A 119 -55.63 21.14 -27.52
N THR A 120 -55.81 19.86 -27.14
CA THR A 120 -56.82 18.96 -27.72
C THR A 120 -57.22 17.93 -26.65
N THR A 121 -58.52 17.64 -26.56
CA THR A 121 -59.14 16.84 -25.49
C THR A 121 -58.98 15.32 -25.72
N THR A 122 -59.27 14.41 -24.77
CA THR A 122 -60.65 14.00 -24.42
C THR A 122 -60.75 13.32 -23.04
N LYS A 123 -61.95 13.43 -22.44
CA LYS A 123 -62.51 12.79 -21.23
C LYS A 123 -62.02 11.35 -20.94
N GLY A 124 -61.94 10.87 -19.70
CA GLY A 124 -62.23 11.48 -18.39
C GLY A 124 -63.53 10.97 -17.72
N ALA A 125 -63.39 10.33 -16.55
CA ALA A 125 -64.44 10.07 -15.56
C ALA A 125 -63.79 9.80 -14.19
N SER A 126 -64.39 10.28 -13.10
CA SER A 126 -63.96 10.05 -11.71
C SER A 126 -65.14 9.59 -10.86
N VAL A 127 -64.89 8.74 -9.85
CA VAL A 127 -65.78 8.59 -8.68
C VAL A 127 -64.97 8.16 -7.44
N THR A 128 -65.26 8.82 -6.31
CA THR A 128 -65.12 8.38 -4.89
C THR A 128 -63.83 7.77 -4.34
N GLU A 129 -63.38 8.37 -3.23
CA GLU A 129 -62.73 7.70 -2.09
C GLU A 129 -63.73 6.76 -1.38
N ASP A 130 -63.24 5.69 -0.75
CA ASP A 130 -63.77 5.26 0.56
C ASP A 130 -62.75 4.37 1.32
N ALA A 131 -62.92 4.24 2.64
CA ALA A 131 -61.91 3.70 3.57
C ALA A 131 -62.15 2.22 3.99
N PRO A 132 -61.29 1.57 4.80
CA PRO A 132 -61.13 0.11 4.78
C PRO A 132 -62.13 -0.69 5.62
N SER A 133 -62.26 -1.98 5.28
CA SER A 133 -62.92 -3.01 6.10
C SER A 133 -62.04 -4.26 6.18
N ALA A 134 -62.14 -5.02 7.27
CA ALA A 134 -61.29 -6.18 7.56
C ALA A 134 -62.11 -7.41 7.96
N ALA A 135 -61.73 -8.60 7.46
CA ALA A 135 -62.02 -9.90 8.11
C ALA A 135 -61.27 -11.10 7.48
N LYS A 136 -60.68 -11.93 8.35
CA LYS A 136 -60.61 -13.41 8.32
C LYS A 136 -60.06 -14.15 7.07
N ASP A 137 -58.80 -14.57 7.19
CA ASP A 137 -58.42 -15.97 7.48
C ASP A 137 -59.32 -17.14 6.99
N GLU A 138 -58.81 -17.94 6.04
CA GLU A 138 -59.18 -19.35 5.82
C GLU A 138 -58.07 -20.10 5.04
N THR A 139 -57.99 -21.44 5.11
CA THR A 139 -56.71 -22.18 4.86
C THR A 139 -56.70 -23.26 3.75
N ARG A 140 -55.61 -23.27 2.94
CA ARG A 140 -55.02 -24.44 2.20
C ARG A 140 -55.83 -24.92 0.95
N PRO A 141 -55.26 -25.56 -0.11
CA PRO A 141 -53.93 -26.19 -0.28
C PRO A 141 -53.02 -25.73 -1.44
N THR A 142 -51.78 -26.22 -1.34
CA THR A 142 -50.64 -26.22 -2.28
C THR A 142 -50.92 -26.51 -3.76
N ARG A 143 -50.18 -25.82 -4.65
CA ARG A 143 -49.63 -26.40 -5.89
C ARG A 143 -48.23 -25.86 -6.19
N LEU A 144 -47.23 -26.75 -6.31
CA LEU A 144 -45.89 -26.42 -6.80
C LEU A 144 -45.82 -26.66 -8.32
N SER A 145 -45.27 -25.70 -9.06
CA SER A 145 -45.08 -25.82 -10.52
C SER A 145 -43.66 -26.27 -10.86
N ARG A 146 -43.55 -27.34 -11.65
CA ARG A 146 -42.29 -27.88 -12.17
C ARG A 146 -41.92 -27.15 -13.47
N ILE A 147 -40.68 -26.67 -13.58
CA ILE A 147 -40.06 -26.33 -14.87
C ILE A 147 -38.88 -27.28 -15.07
N THR A 148 -38.80 -27.87 -16.26
CA THR A 148 -37.74 -28.81 -16.65
C THR A 148 -36.75 -28.08 -17.56
N ALA A 149 -35.45 -28.23 -17.33
CA ALA A 149 -34.41 -27.88 -18.28
C ALA A 149 -33.79 -29.16 -18.85
N THR A 150 -33.69 -29.26 -20.18
CA THR A 150 -33.11 -30.41 -20.88
C THR A 150 -31.66 -30.08 -21.29
N PRO A 151 -30.66 -30.94 -21.00
CA PRO A 151 -29.27 -30.69 -21.41
C PRO A 151 -29.05 -30.81 -22.92
N THR A 152 -28.06 -30.08 -23.45
CA THR A 152 -27.69 -30.09 -24.88
C THR A 152 -26.18 -30.09 -25.14
N ASP A 153 -25.44 -31.05 -24.56
CA ASP A 153 -24.15 -31.53 -25.12
C ASP A 153 -23.81 -32.95 -24.58
N PRO A 154 -23.58 -33.98 -25.42
CA PRO A 154 -23.34 -35.36 -24.98
C PRO A 154 -21.85 -35.74 -24.87
N ALA A 155 -21.06 -35.08 -24.00
CA ALA A 155 -19.60 -35.29 -23.93
C ALA A 155 -18.93 -35.18 -22.54
N GLU A 156 -19.56 -35.60 -21.43
CA GLU A 156 -18.89 -35.65 -20.11
C GLU A 156 -19.16 -36.96 -19.31
N PRO A 157 -18.13 -37.59 -18.68
CA PRO A 157 -18.30 -38.83 -17.91
C PRO A 157 -18.83 -38.58 -16.47
N PRO A 158 -19.62 -39.51 -15.89
CA PRO A 158 -20.36 -39.27 -14.66
C PRO A 158 -19.50 -39.30 -13.39
N ARG A 159 -19.71 -38.33 -12.48
CA ARG A 159 -19.26 -38.40 -11.08
C ARG A 159 -20.37 -38.92 -10.17
N GLN A 160 -19.98 -39.70 -9.16
CA GLN A 160 -20.89 -40.28 -8.18
C GLN A 160 -21.36 -39.22 -7.16
N SER A 161 -22.66 -39.22 -6.84
CA SER A 161 -23.24 -38.37 -5.78
C SER A 161 -23.37 -39.19 -4.49
N ALA A 162 -22.89 -38.65 -3.37
CA ALA A 162 -23.09 -39.23 -2.04
C ALA A 162 -24.29 -38.59 -1.34
N THR A 163 -25.16 -39.40 -0.75
CA THR A 163 -26.40 -38.95 -0.09
C THR A 163 -26.12 -38.32 1.28
N LEU A 164 -26.60 -37.09 1.49
CA LEU A 164 -26.65 -36.46 2.81
C LEU A 164 -28.07 -36.54 3.38
N THR A 165 -28.25 -37.24 4.49
CA THR A 165 -29.57 -37.41 5.15
C THR A 165 -29.71 -36.42 6.30
N LEU A 166 -30.50 -35.36 6.12
CA LEU A 166 -31.00 -34.57 7.25
C LEU A 166 -32.17 -35.31 7.94
N ARG A 167 -32.17 -35.28 9.28
CA ARG A 167 -33.36 -35.51 10.11
C ARG A 167 -33.71 -34.22 10.84
N THR A 168 -35.00 -33.97 11.01
CA THR A 168 -35.56 -32.83 11.74
C THR A 168 -36.69 -33.34 12.62
N ASP A 169 -36.50 -33.25 13.95
CA ASP A 169 -37.51 -33.57 14.96
C ASP A 169 -37.78 -32.32 15.82
N THR A 170 -38.99 -32.16 16.35
CA THR A 170 -39.52 -30.82 16.72
C THR A 170 -40.22 -30.77 18.08
N LYS A 171 -39.62 -29.99 19.01
CA LYS A 171 -40.23 -29.26 20.15
C LYS A 171 -40.72 -30.05 21.40
N ALA A 172 -40.77 -29.28 22.51
CA ALA A 172 -41.35 -29.52 23.86
C ALA A 172 -40.37 -30.11 24.90
N ASP A 173 -40.25 -29.58 26.14
CA ASP A 173 -40.80 -28.34 26.73
C ASP A 173 -39.90 -27.82 27.90
N THR A 174 -40.30 -26.71 28.53
CA THR A 174 -39.69 -25.92 29.62
C THR A 174 -39.27 -26.68 30.91
N GLU A 175 -38.11 -26.35 31.52
CA GLU A 175 -37.98 -25.72 32.87
C GLU A 175 -36.48 -25.54 33.30
N THR A 176 -36.22 -24.92 34.46
CA THR A 176 -34.95 -24.27 34.88
C THR A 176 -34.09 -25.10 35.86
N ALA A 177 -32.79 -25.27 35.59
CA ALA A 177 -31.72 -25.38 36.61
C ALA A 177 -30.31 -25.25 36.00
N ALA A 178 -29.32 -24.91 36.84
CA ALA A 178 -27.89 -24.79 36.46
C ALA A 178 -27.04 -25.93 37.11
N PRO A 179 -25.70 -26.00 36.92
CA PRO A 179 -25.09 -27.12 36.20
C PRO A 179 -24.39 -28.18 37.09
N SER A 180 -24.15 -29.36 36.53
CA SER A 180 -23.27 -30.38 37.13
C SER A 180 -22.37 -31.06 36.10
N THR A 181 -21.15 -31.38 36.52
CA THR A 181 -20.05 -31.88 35.68
C THR A 181 -20.19 -33.37 35.38
N ALA A 182 -20.01 -33.79 34.12
CA ALA A 182 -19.93 -35.20 33.75
C ALA A 182 -18.84 -35.46 32.68
N SER A 183 -17.76 -36.13 33.08
CA SER A 183 -16.65 -36.50 32.19
C SER A 183 -17.06 -37.60 31.20
N ARG A 184 -16.68 -37.48 29.92
CA ARG A 184 -16.95 -38.48 28.89
C ARG A 184 -15.68 -39.20 28.43
N THR A 185 -15.54 -40.45 28.86
CA THR A 185 -14.48 -41.37 28.39
C THR A 185 -14.58 -41.61 26.88
N VAL A 186 -13.42 -41.65 26.21
CA VAL A 186 -13.31 -42.05 24.79
C VAL A 186 -12.48 -43.33 24.70
N THR A 187 -13.08 -44.40 24.20
CA THR A 187 -12.38 -45.66 23.86
C THR A 187 -11.96 -45.64 22.40
N SER A 188 -10.66 -45.76 22.14
CA SER A 188 -10.09 -45.88 20.79
C SER A 188 -9.71 -47.33 20.47
N SER A 189 -10.42 -47.94 19.52
CA SER A 189 -10.10 -49.27 19.00
C SER A 189 -9.06 -49.17 17.88
N ALA A 190 -7.83 -49.58 18.15
CA ALA A 190 -6.81 -49.71 17.11
C ALA A 190 -6.97 -51.05 16.35
N VAL A 191 -6.87 -51.01 15.02
CA VAL A 191 -6.80 -52.20 14.17
C VAL A 191 -5.48 -52.16 13.41
N SER A 192 -4.59 -53.11 13.70
CA SER A 192 -3.33 -53.28 12.98
C SER A 192 -3.49 -54.21 11.79
N THR A 193 -3.08 -53.77 10.60
CA THR A 193 -2.86 -54.65 9.44
C THR A 193 -1.42 -54.53 9.00
N ASP A 194 -0.63 -55.56 9.29
CA ASP A 194 0.77 -55.66 8.90
C ASP A 194 0.88 -56.16 7.44
N GLN A 195 1.65 -55.47 6.60
CA GLN A 195 2.00 -55.95 5.25
C GLN A 195 3.44 -55.61 4.88
N GLN A 196 4.15 -56.67 4.50
CA GLN A 196 5.59 -56.70 4.25
C GLN A 196 5.90 -56.38 2.78
N ALA A 197 6.51 -55.22 2.51
CA ALA A 197 6.86 -54.79 1.16
C ALA A 197 8.24 -55.32 0.71
N GLY A 198 8.32 -55.82 -0.53
CA GLY A 198 9.55 -56.34 -1.15
C GLY A 198 10.53 -55.24 -1.62
N PRO A 199 11.75 -55.62 -2.07
CA PRO A 199 12.79 -54.67 -2.46
C PRO A 199 12.45 -53.93 -3.77
N VAL A 200 12.20 -52.62 -3.66
CA VAL A 200 11.97 -51.72 -4.80
C VAL A 200 13.31 -51.20 -5.34
N ASP A 201 13.62 -51.50 -6.60
CA ASP A 201 14.79 -50.92 -7.29
C ASP A 201 14.57 -49.40 -7.52
N ARG A 202 15.53 -48.56 -7.12
CA ARG A 202 15.38 -47.09 -7.05
C ARG A 202 16.18 -46.39 -8.16
N PRO A 203 15.60 -46.10 -9.34
CA PRO A 203 16.33 -45.48 -10.45
C PRO A 203 16.87 -44.08 -10.12
N LEU A 204 16.19 -43.31 -9.26
CA LEU A 204 16.66 -42.00 -8.78
C LEU A 204 18.02 -42.07 -8.08
N VAL A 205 18.30 -43.12 -7.30
CA VAL A 205 19.59 -43.27 -6.60
C VAL A 205 20.72 -43.55 -7.61
N LYS A 206 20.45 -44.40 -8.61
CA LYS A 206 21.39 -44.65 -9.73
C LYS A 206 21.66 -43.37 -10.53
N ALA A 207 20.64 -42.53 -10.76
CA ALA A 207 20.80 -41.24 -11.44
C ALA A 207 21.70 -40.26 -10.65
N VAL A 208 21.46 -40.09 -9.34
CA VAL A 208 22.28 -39.22 -8.48
C VAL A 208 23.74 -39.69 -8.42
N VAL A 209 23.99 -41.00 -8.29
CA VAL A 209 25.36 -41.56 -8.29
C VAL A 209 26.08 -41.31 -9.61
N ASN A 210 25.40 -41.40 -10.75
CA ASN A 210 25.98 -41.11 -12.06
C ASN A 210 26.30 -39.62 -12.25
N VAL A 211 25.45 -38.72 -11.75
CA VAL A 211 25.72 -37.27 -11.71
C VAL A 211 26.98 -36.98 -10.89
N VAL A 212 27.08 -37.52 -9.67
CA VAL A 212 28.26 -37.33 -8.81
C VAL A 212 29.54 -37.85 -9.47
N ARG A 213 29.50 -39.02 -10.13
CA ARG A 213 30.64 -39.50 -10.92
C ARG A 213 31.06 -38.54 -12.03
N SER A 214 30.13 -38.08 -12.86
CA SER A 214 30.44 -37.14 -13.94
C SER A 214 31.04 -35.80 -13.43
N MET A 215 30.68 -35.38 -12.21
CA MET A 215 31.28 -34.21 -11.57
C MET A 215 32.69 -34.48 -11.01
N VAL A 216 32.96 -35.70 -10.53
CA VAL A 216 34.31 -36.14 -10.14
C VAL A 216 35.23 -36.24 -11.36
N ASP A 217 34.76 -36.84 -12.46
CA ASP A 217 35.51 -36.93 -13.72
C ASP A 217 35.81 -35.53 -14.29
N TRP A 218 34.83 -34.62 -14.25
CA TRP A 218 35.00 -33.21 -14.61
C TRP A 218 35.98 -32.47 -13.68
N ALA A 219 35.97 -32.76 -12.38
CA ALA A 219 36.89 -32.16 -11.42
C ALA A 219 38.34 -32.63 -11.64
N HIS A 220 38.57 -33.91 -11.98
CA HIS A 220 39.89 -34.41 -12.37
C HIS A 220 40.37 -33.75 -13.67
N GLN A 221 39.55 -33.72 -14.73
CA GLN A 221 39.87 -33.02 -15.97
C GLN A 221 40.16 -31.52 -15.76
N ARG A 222 39.57 -30.89 -14.74
CA ARG A 222 39.82 -29.50 -14.33
C ARG A 222 41.08 -29.30 -13.49
N ALA A 223 41.56 -30.34 -12.79
CA ALA A 223 42.84 -30.33 -12.09
C ALA A 223 44.02 -30.49 -13.08
N ASP A 224 43.87 -31.38 -14.06
CA ASP A 224 44.92 -31.68 -15.05
C ASP A 224 45.16 -30.55 -16.09
N SER A 225 44.25 -29.57 -16.17
CA SER A 225 44.23 -28.53 -17.23
C SER A 225 44.80 -27.16 -16.82
N GLY A 226 45.56 -27.07 -15.72
CA GLY A 226 46.55 -25.99 -15.49
C GLY A 226 46.04 -24.57 -15.22
N GLY A 227 44.72 -24.32 -15.22
CA GLY A 227 44.13 -23.17 -14.55
C GLY A 227 44.29 -21.79 -15.22
N GLN A 228 44.04 -21.66 -16.53
CA GLN A 228 43.81 -20.35 -17.18
C GLN A 228 42.48 -20.30 -17.95
N GLY A 229 41.83 -19.13 -17.96
CA GLY A 229 40.54 -18.89 -18.62
C GLY A 229 39.33 -19.01 -17.67
N GLN A 230 38.78 -17.88 -17.22
CA GLN A 230 37.62 -17.85 -16.33
C GLN A 230 36.29 -17.76 -17.10
N SER A 231 35.55 -18.87 -17.13
CA SER A 231 34.10 -18.89 -17.39
C SER A 231 33.38 -19.46 -16.16
N PRO A 232 32.30 -18.85 -15.67
CA PRO A 232 31.53 -19.37 -14.54
C PRO A 232 30.80 -20.66 -14.91
N ALA A 233 30.55 -21.52 -13.91
CA ALA A 233 29.83 -22.77 -14.11
C ALA A 233 28.37 -22.52 -14.58
N PRO A 234 27.86 -23.27 -15.58
CA PRO A 234 26.53 -23.01 -16.15
C PRO A 234 25.40 -23.17 -15.12
N PRO A 235 24.33 -22.34 -15.15
CA PRO A 235 23.33 -22.27 -14.09
C PRO A 235 22.64 -23.58 -13.71
N PHE A 236 22.52 -24.53 -14.64
CA PHE A 236 21.88 -25.83 -14.36
C PHE A 236 22.60 -26.62 -13.27
N LEU A 237 23.93 -26.47 -13.11
CA LEU A 237 24.68 -27.16 -12.05
C LEU A 237 24.30 -26.64 -10.66
N TRP A 238 24.00 -25.35 -10.51
CA TRP A 238 23.53 -24.79 -9.24
C TRP A 238 22.12 -25.25 -8.89
N ALA A 239 21.24 -25.38 -9.89
CA ALA A 239 19.91 -25.97 -9.71
C ALA A 239 19.97 -27.47 -9.36
N LEU A 240 20.90 -28.22 -9.96
CA LEU A 240 21.12 -29.63 -9.63
C LEU A 240 21.67 -29.80 -8.21
N MET A 241 22.57 -28.92 -7.78
CA MET A 241 23.14 -28.89 -6.44
C MET A 241 22.13 -28.51 -5.34
N SER A 242 21.16 -27.64 -5.60
CA SER A 242 20.12 -27.31 -4.61
C SER A 242 19.13 -28.46 -4.41
N VAL A 243 18.75 -29.17 -5.48
CA VAL A 243 17.96 -30.41 -5.39
C VAL A 243 18.75 -31.51 -4.68
N ALA A 244 20.03 -31.73 -5.04
CA ALA A 244 20.86 -32.76 -4.41
C ALA A 244 21.10 -32.51 -2.91
N ARG A 245 21.24 -31.25 -2.48
CA ARG A 245 21.30 -30.90 -1.04
C ARG A 245 19.98 -31.19 -0.32
N ARG A 246 18.86 -30.76 -0.90
CA ARG A 246 17.52 -31.01 -0.34
C ARG A 246 17.23 -32.50 -0.12
N GLU A 247 17.60 -33.35 -1.07
CA GLU A 247 17.45 -34.81 -0.94
C GLU A 247 18.47 -35.47 0.00
N LEU A 248 19.65 -34.85 0.22
CA LEU A 248 20.60 -35.33 1.22
C LEU A 248 20.16 -34.93 2.64
N GLU A 249 19.57 -33.74 2.80
CA GLU A 249 19.00 -33.25 4.05
C GLU A 249 17.81 -34.12 4.49
N THR A 250 16.86 -34.44 3.60
CA THR A 250 15.76 -35.38 3.93
C THR A 250 16.25 -36.77 4.30
N LEU A 251 17.28 -37.31 3.61
CA LEU A 251 17.88 -38.60 3.93
C LEU A 251 18.69 -38.60 5.25
N SER A 252 19.23 -37.46 5.67
CA SER A 252 19.88 -37.30 6.98
C SER A 252 18.87 -37.18 8.12
N ALA A 253 17.78 -36.43 7.94
CA ALA A 253 16.68 -36.30 8.90
C ALA A 253 15.98 -37.63 9.17
N ALA A 254 15.92 -38.51 8.17
CA ALA A 254 15.38 -39.86 8.28
C ALA A 254 16.32 -40.89 8.97
N ARG A 255 17.47 -40.47 9.53
CA ARG A 255 18.52 -41.41 9.96
C ARG A 255 19.23 -41.11 11.30
N THR A 256 18.52 -40.55 12.27
CA THR A 256 18.93 -40.52 13.69
C THR A 256 18.15 -41.54 14.53
N PRO A 257 18.79 -42.45 15.27
CA PRO A 257 18.09 -43.38 16.15
C PRO A 257 17.58 -42.68 17.42
N ARG A 258 16.29 -42.83 17.71
CA ARG A 258 15.66 -42.38 18.95
C ARG A 258 16.18 -43.21 20.13
N VAL A 259 17.02 -42.60 20.97
CA VAL A 259 17.30 -43.10 22.33
C VAL A 259 16.24 -42.51 23.25
N GLU A 260 15.53 -43.36 24.00
CA GLU A 260 14.50 -42.93 24.93
C GLU A 260 15.08 -42.65 26.32
N THR A 261 14.97 -41.41 26.77
CA THR A 261 15.14 -41.02 28.18
C THR A 261 14.00 -40.10 28.58
N ALA A 262 13.15 -40.56 29.50
CA ALA A 262 12.01 -39.80 30.00
C ALA A 262 12.43 -38.85 31.12
N ALA A 263 12.20 -37.55 30.96
CA ALA A 263 12.41 -36.55 32.00
C ALA A 263 11.42 -35.36 31.89
N LEU A 264 10.33 -35.46 32.64
CA LEU A 264 9.69 -34.38 33.39
C LEU A 264 9.50 -32.99 32.72
N THR A 265 8.30 -32.79 32.17
CA THR A 265 7.46 -31.59 32.35
C THR A 265 8.14 -30.21 32.25
N ALA A 266 8.15 -29.64 31.05
CA ALA A 266 8.24 -28.20 30.83
C ALA A 266 7.31 -27.78 29.66
N THR A 267 6.46 -26.77 29.92
CA THR A 267 5.78 -25.91 28.93
C THR A 267 5.01 -26.57 27.76
N ASP A 268 3.93 -27.31 28.06
CA ASP A 268 2.88 -27.62 27.06
C ASP A 268 2.19 -26.36 26.48
N GLN A 269 2.35 -25.19 27.12
CA GLN A 269 1.82 -23.91 26.63
C GLN A 269 2.53 -23.35 25.39
N GLN A 270 3.68 -23.89 24.98
CA GLN A 270 4.43 -23.38 23.81
C GLN A 270 4.28 -24.27 22.55
N ALA A 271 3.52 -25.37 22.64
CA ALA A 271 3.04 -26.17 21.53
C ALA A 271 1.51 -26.06 21.32
N ALA A 272 0.82 -25.28 22.17
CA ALA A 272 -0.61 -25.04 22.12
C ALA A 272 -0.99 -24.12 20.95
N ALA A 273 -1.14 -24.73 19.77
CA ALA A 273 -1.59 -24.12 18.52
C ALA A 273 -0.77 -22.90 18.03
N ALA A 274 0.03 -23.14 16.98
CA ALA A 274 -0.04 -22.22 15.86
C ALA A 274 -1.49 -22.26 15.34
N ALA A 275 -2.33 -21.34 15.83
CA ALA A 275 -3.65 -21.12 15.27
C ALA A 275 -3.47 -20.87 13.77
N LEU A 276 -4.20 -21.60 12.93
CA LEU A 276 -4.11 -21.44 11.47
C LEU A 276 -4.82 -20.15 11.09
N THR A 277 -4.16 -19.00 11.29
CA THR A 277 -4.67 -17.66 11.02
C THR A 277 -5.26 -17.63 9.60
N PRO A 278 -6.60 -17.57 9.44
CA PRO A 278 -7.21 -17.97 8.18
C PRO A 278 -6.78 -17.06 7.04
N TYR A 279 -6.44 -17.69 5.92
CA TYR A 279 -5.97 -17.05 4.70
C TYR A 279 -4.61 -16.31 4.79
N SER A 280 -3.80 -16.55 5.83
CA SER A 280 -2.42 -16.02 5.91
C SER A 280 -1.65 -16.19 4.59
N PRO A 281 -1.08 -15.12 4.00
CA PRO A 281 -0.32 -15.20 2.76
C PRO A 281 1.00 -15.99 2.89
N TRP A 282 1.43 -16.28 4.12
CA TRP A 282 2.69 -16.97 4.42
C TRP A 282 2.47 -18.18 5.32
N LEU A 283 3.34 -19.18 5.20
CA LEU A 283 3.29 -20.44 5.98
C LEU A 283 3.41 -20.23 7.50
N ASN A 284 3.98 -19.11 7.92
CA ASN A 284 4.02 -18.66 9.30
C ASN A 284 3.46 -17.23 9.37
N PRO A 285 2.34 -16.99 10.09
CA PRO A 285 1.80 -15.64 10.27
C PRO A 285 2.67 -14.79 11.22
N GLN A 286 3.47 -15.40 12.11
CA GLN A 286 4.40 -14.70 13.00
C GLN A 286 5.71 -14.36 12.26
N VAL A 287 5.70 -13.23 11.55
CA VAL A 287 6.77 -12.82 10.62
C VAL A 287 8.04 -12.29 11.31
N SER A 288 7.95 -11.90 12.59
CA SER A 288 9.10 -11.59 13.45
C SER A 288 8.74 -11.83 14.93
N PRO A 289 9.70 -11.73 15.89
CA PRO A 289 9.41 -11.91 17.31
C PRO A 289 8.35 -10.95 17.88
N SER A 290 8.20 -9.76 17.29
CA SER A 290 7.20 -8.75 17.69
C SER A 290 5.96 -8.72 16.80
N THR A 291 6.06 -9.15 15.53
CA THR A 291 5.08 -8.82 14.48
C THR A 291 4.43 -10.06 13.86
N ASN A 292 3.10 -10.01 13.68
CA ASN A 292 2.30 -11.05 13.03
C ASN A 292 1.24 -10.49 12.07
N PHE A 293 0.82 -11.32 11.10
CA PHE A 293 -0.42 -11.14 10.33
C PHE A 293 -1.63 -11.41 11.23
N VAL A 294 -2.71 -10.64 11.07
CA VAL A 294 -4.00 -10.81 11.77
C VAL A 294 -5.06 -11.31 10.79
N SER A 295 -5.45 -10.47 9.82
CA SER A 295 -6.49 -10.77 8.84
C SER A 295 -6.21 -10.09 7.51
N TRP A 296 -6.98 -10.43 6.48
CA TRP A 296 -7.18 -9.52 5.35
C TRP A 296 -8.15 -8.40 5.73
N VAL A 297 -7.95 -7.22 5.14
CA VAL A 297 -8.86 -6.06 5.20
C VAL A 297 -9.61 -5.90 3.88
N THR A 298 -9.01 -6.32 2.76
CA THR A 298 -9.66 -6.35 1.44
C THR A 298 -9.54 -7.72 0.78
N GLY A 299 -10.29 -7.92 -0.30
CA GLY A 299 -10.11 -9.06 -1.21
C GLY A 299 -11.36 -9.94 -1.36
N ASN A 300 -11.15 -11.16 -1.83
CA ASN A 300 -12.21 -12.17 -1.98
C ASN A 300 -12.34 -13.13 -0.77
N TYR A 301 -11.58 -12.87 0.30
CA TYR A 301 -11.56 -13.66 1.54
C TYR A 301 -12.88 -13.52 2.30
N VAL A 302 -13.36 -14.63 2.89
CA VAL A 302 -14.62 -14.67 3.66
C VAL A 302 -14.35 -15.36 4.99
N TYR A 303 -14.45 -14.62 6.08
CA TYR A 303 -14.25 -15.12 7.44
C TYR A 303 -15.59 -15.63 8.04
N GLY A 304 -15.59 -15.94 9.34
CA GLY A 304 -16.81 -16.31 10.07
C GLY A 304 -17.82 -15.18 10.07
N ASP A 305 -17.36 -13.95 10.34
CA ASP A 305 -18.08 -12.74 9.97
C ASP A 305 -17.85 -12.42 8.48
N LYS A 306 -18.91 -11.96 7.81
CA LYS A 306 -18.91 -11.57 6.39
C LYS A 306 -18.55 -10.10 6.17
N THR A 307 -18.44 -9.31 7.24
CA THR A 307 -18.04 -7.90 7.23
C THR A 307 -16.51 -7.71 7.24
N LEU A 308 -15.77 -8.70 7.71
CA LEU A 308 -14.31 -8.83 7.56
C LEU A 308 -13.95 -9.10 6.09
N ALA A 309 -13.03 -8.31 5.53
CA ALA A 309 -12.61 -8.37 4.12
C ALA A 309 -13.82 -8.44 3.15
N ASN A 310 -13.91 -9.52 2.36
CA ASN A 310 -15.06 -9.84 1.51
C ASN A 310 -15.46 -8.72 0.53
N THR A 311 -14.53 -7.84 0.18
CA THR A 311 -14.80 -6.61 -0.59
C THR A 311 -15.20 -6.90 -2.03
N LEU A 312 -14.86 -8.08 -2.56
CA LEU A 312 -15.28 -8.51 -3.89
C LEU A 312 -16.81 -8.64 -3.99
N ASN A 313 -17.43 -9.35 -3.04
CA ASN A 313 -18.87 -9.64 -3.09
C ASN A 313 -19.75 -8.47 -2.61
N ARG A 314 -19.15 -7.52 -1.87
CA ARG A 314 -19.86 -6.43 -1.17
C ARG A 314 -19.67 -5.07 -1.84
N PHE A 315 -18.52 -4.86 -2.48
CA PHE A 315 -18.09 -3.57 -3.04
C PHE A 315 -17.53 -3.67 -4.46
N SER A 316 -17.52 -4.87 -5.07
CA SER A 316 -16.90 -5.15 -6.38
C SER A 316 -15.41 -4.78 -6.45
N VAL A 317 -14.73 -4.83 -5.31
CA VAL A 317 -13.28 -4.63 -5.16
C VAL A 317 -12.64 -5.99 -4.98
N TYR A 318 -12.07 -6.53 -6.07
CA TYR A 318 -11.26 -7.74 -6.00
C TYR A 318 -9.94 -7.48 -5.28
N GLY A 319 -9.32 -6.33 -5.55
CA GLY A 319 -8.04 -5.94 -4.98
C GLY A 319 -7.81 -4.44 -5.02
N THR A 320 -7.05 -3.93 -4.06
CA THR A 320 -6.68 -2.53 -3.90
C THR A 320 -5.44 -2.37 -3.01
N ASP A 321 -4.85 -1.17 -2.94
CA ASP A 321 -3.64 -0.90 -2.16
C ASP A 321 -3.66 0.35 -1.24
N VAL A 322 -2.54 0.55 -0.56
CA VAL A 322 -2.22 1.57 0.46
C VAL A 322 -3.01 1.44 1.75
N GLY A 323 -4.32 1.67 1.74
CA GLY A 323 -5.15 1.65 2.96
C GLY A 323 -4.73 2.69 4.02
N THR A 324 -4.56 3.95 3.60
CA THR A 324 -4.27 5.11 4.47
C THR A 324 -5.39 5.32 5.48
N MET A 325 -5.09 5.31 6.78
CA MET A 325 -6.10 5.41 7.84
C MET A 325 -6.04 6.72 8.62
N TRP A 326 -7.21 7.20 9.05
CA TRP A 326 -7.35 8.25 10.07
C TRP A 326 -8.71 8.15 10.77
N ASP A 327 -8.76 8.59 12.02
CA ASP A 327 -9.98 8.80 12.80
C ASP A 327 -10.76 9.99 12.20
N ASN A 328 -12.06 9.83 11.91
CA ASN A 328 -12.88 10.88 11.31
C ASN A 328 -13.18 12.07 12.25
N GLY A 329 -12.88 11.98 13.54
CA GLY A 329 -13.06 13.03 14.53
C GLY A 329 -14.52 13.43 14.77
N MET A 330 -15.46 12.56 14.42
CA MET A 330 -16.88 12.70 14.77
C MET A 330 -17.13 12.06 16.14
N VAL A 331 -18.16 12.52 16.84
CA VAL A 331 -18.65 11.89 18.07
C VAL A 331 -19.91 11.10 17.73
N ASP A 332 -19.97 9.86 18.20
CA ASP A 332 -21.13 8.95 18.10
C ASP A 332 -22.35 9.56 18.81
N ASP A 333 -23.49 9.65 18.11
CA ASP A 333 -24.80 9.98 18.70
C ASP A 333 -25.59 8.68 18.90
N PRO A 334 -25.66 8.14 20.14
CA PRO A 334 -26.31 6.85 20.42
C PRO A 334 -27.86 6.89 20.26
N THR A 335 -28.44 7.98 19.74
CA THR A 335 -29.83 8.04 19.30
C THR A 335 -30.03 7.71 17.81
N THR A 336 -28.97 7.65 17.01
CA THR A 336 -29.02 7.25 15.59
C THR A 336 -28.81 5.73 15.43
N PRO A 337 -29.12 5.14 14.25
CA PRO A 337 -29.01 3.69 14.04
C PRO A 337 -27.66 3.25 13.47
N TYR A 338 -26.64 4.12 13.45
CA TYR A 338 -25.30 3.87 12.91
C TYR A 338 -24.27 4.60 13.76
N ASN A 339 -23.07 4.05 13.93
CA ASN A 339 -22.02 4.75 14.69
C ASN A 339 -21.33 5.78 13.80
N GLU A 340 -21.37 7.07 14.17
CA GLU A 340 -20.72 8.15 13.43
C GLU A 340 -19.20 8.24 13.65
N HIS A 341 -18.68 7.77 14.79
CA HIS A 341 -17.23 7.76 15.06
C HIS A 341 -16.57 6.59 14.31
N GLN A 342 -15.78 6.90 13.29
CA GLN A 342 -15.27 5.90 12.34
C GLN A 342 -13.81 6.17 11.95
N VAL A 343 -13.04 5.09 11.80
CA VAL A 343 -11.81 5.11 11.02
C VAL A 343 -12.16 5.10 9.54
N LEU A 344 -11.63 6.07 8.81
CA LEU A 344 -11.71 6.15 7.35
C LEU A 344 -10.43 5.57 6.75
N ILE A 345 -10.58 4.65 5.79
CA ILE A 345 -9.51 3.88 5.18
C ILE A 345 -9.47 4.19 3.69
N ALA A 346 -8.66 5.18 3.28
CA ALA A 346 -8.53 5.59 1.90
C ALA A 346 -7.60 4.65 1.12
N MET A 347 -8.13 4.09 0.04
CA MET A 347 -7.50 3.07 -0.78
C MET A 347 -7.02 3.65 -2.12
N GLY A 348 -5.92 3.11 -2.63
CA GLY A 348 -5.29 3.50 -3.89
C GLY A 348 -5.85 2.79 -5.13
N ASP A 349 -4.97 2.31 -6.00
CA ASP A 349 -5.36 1.74 -7.28
C ASP A 349 -6.28 0.53 -7.03
N THR A 350 -7.50 0.54 -7.57
CA THR A 350 -8.57 -0.40 -7.18
C THR A 350 -9.13 -1.14 -8.40
N PHE A 351 -9.23 -2.47 -8.32
CA PHE A 351 -9.60 -3.35 -9.43
C PHE A 351 -10.74 -4.32 -9.09
N SER A 352 -11.63 -4.57 -10.04
CA SER A 352 -12.77 -5.49 -9.87
C SER A 352 -12.49 -6.96 -10.25
N ALA A 353 -11.27 -7.31 -10.66
CA ALA A 353 -10.88 -8.68 -10.98
C ALA A 353 -9.37 -8.93 -10.75
N ALA A 354 -9.03 -10.22 -10.61
CA ALA A 354 -7.68 -10.72 -10.31
C ALA A 354 -6.60 -10.19 -11.28
N ASN A 355 -5.36 -10.15 -10.79
CA ASN A 355 -4.18 -9.69 -11.53
C ASN A 355 -4.29 -8.23 -12.05
N MET A 356 -4.94 -7.35 -11.27
CA MET A 356 -5.16 -5.94 -11.60
C MET A 356 -5.97 -5.75 -12.91
N THR A 357 -7.13 -6.44 -13.01
CA THR A 357 -7.99 -6.40 -14.21
C THR A 357 -9.44 -6.00 -13.89
N GLY A 358 -10.29 -5.92 -14.92
CA GLY A 358 -11.70 -5.54 -14.79
C GLY A 358 -11.91 -4.02 -14.77
N ARG A 359 -12.87 -3.53 -13.96
CA ARG A 359 -13.09 -2.11 -13.72
C ARG A 359 -11.95 -1.60 -12.83
N HIS A 360 -11.15 -0.68 -13.37
CA HIS A 360 -10.14 0.09 -12.65
C HIS A 360 -10.74 1.42 -12.18
N ILE A 361 -10.59 1.74 -10.90
CA ILE A 361 -10.84 3.08 -10.34
C ILE A 361 -9.61 3.54 -9.57
N TYR A 362 -9.36 4.85 -9.55
CA TYR A 362 -8.12 5.44 -9.03
C TYR A 362 -7.93 5.34 -7.52
N ASN A 363 -9.04 5.23 -6.80
CA ASN A 363 -9.14 5.22 -5.36
C ASN A 363 -10.52 4.71 -4.95
N THR A 364 -10.67 4.36 -3.68
CA THR A 364 -11.95 4.23 -2.99
C THR A 364 -11.76 4.53 -1.50
N LEU A 365 -12.82 4.42 -0.71
CA LEU A 365 -12.80 4.55 0.74
C LEU A 365 -13.53 3.36 1.35
N PHE A 366 -12.97 2.80 2.42
CA PHE A 366 -13.72 1.98 3.36
C PHE A 366 -13.86 2.70 4.70
N ARG A 367 -14.87 2.31 5.49
CA ARG A 367 -15.11 2.84 6.83
C ARG A 367 -15.19 1.70 7.84
N SER A 368 -14.84 1.97 9.09
CA SER A 368 -15.02 1.04 10.19
C SER A 368 -15.26 1.79 11.49
N SER A 369 -16.19 1.30 12.32
CA SER A 369 -16.34 1.70 13.72
C SER A 369 -15.84 0.60 14.67
N ASP A 370 -14.92 -0.24 14.19
CA ASP A 370 -14.44 -1.41 14.91
C ASP A 370 -13.27 -1.07 15.84
N THR A 371 -13.37 -1.54 17.08
CA THR A 371 -12.39 -1.27 18.15
C THR A 371 -11.64 -2.52 18.61
N ASP A 372 -12.09 -3.73 18.23
CA ASP A 372 -11.34 -4.96 18.52
C ASP A 372 -10.52 -5.37 17.31
N LEU A 373 -9.29 -4.86 17.25
CA LEU A 373 -8.38 -5.09 16.14
C LEU A 373 -7.72 -6.49 16.19
N SER A 374 -8.04 -7.31 17.20
CA SER A 374 -7.34 -8.57 17.46
C SER A 374 -7.79 -9.74 16.59
N ASP A 375 -9.00 -9.69 16.01
CA ASP A 375 -9.49 -10.68 15.03
C ASP A 375 -9.63 -10.12 13.59
N GLY A 376 -9.65 -8.80 13.42
CA GLY A 376 -9.56 -8.14 12.12
C GLY A 376 -9.94 -6.64 12.15
N ILE A 377 -10.55 -6.16 11.06
CA ILE A 377 -11.28 -4.88 11.00
C ILE A 377 -12.58 -5.17 10.25
N THR A 378 -13.72 -5.04 10.91
CA THR A 378 -15.03 -5.14 10.23
C THR A 378 -15.32 -3.87 9.44
N ILE A 379 -15.75 -4.04 8.19
CA ILE A 379 -16.28 -2.95 7.35
C ILE A 379 -17.79 -3.18 7.26
N PRO A 380 -18.67 -2.24 7.68
CA PRO A 380 -20.13 -2.43 7.62
C PRO A 380 -20.62 -2.51 6.16
N ASN A 381 -21.89 -2.83 5.92
CA ASN A 381 -22.39 -2.88 4.54
C ASN A 381 -22.45 -1.48 3.91
N GLY A 382 -22.37 -1.41 2.58
CA GLY A 382 -22.49 -0.16 1.83
C GLY A 382 -23.94 0.28 1.70
N GLU A 383 -24.18 1.58 1.81
CA GLU A 383 -25.50 2.20 1.93
C GLU A 383 -25.93 2.85 0.61
N TRP A 384 -26.36 2.02 -0.35
CA TRP A 384 -26.73 2.52 -1.68
C TRP A 384 -28.10 3.19 -1.70
N PHE A 385 -28.14 4.45 -2.15
CA PHE A 385 -29.37 5.23 -2.39
C PHE A 385 -30.24 5.50 -1.15
N THR A 386 -29.71 5.30 0.07
CA THR A 386 -30.39 5.63 1.33
C THR A 386 -30.08 7.05 1.85
N GLY A 387 -28.98 7.65 1.38
CA GLY A 387 -28.48 8.95 1.85
C GLY A 387 -27.59 8.87 3.11
N ASN A 388 -27.35 7.67 3.64
CA ASN A 388 -26.47 7.45 4.79
C ASN A 388 -24.99 7.47 4.38
N MET A 389 -24.19 8.33 5.02
CA MET A 389 -22.74 8.48 4.78
C MET A 389 -21.85 7.62 5.72
N PHE A 390 -22.46 6.80 6.58
CA PHE A 390 -21.78 5.94 7.57
C PHE A 390 -21.74 4.46 7.16
N GLY A 391 -22.29 4.13 5.98
CA GLY A 391 -22.09 2.82 5.35
C GLY A 391 -20.64 2.56 4.96
N GLY A 392 -20.26 1.29 4.86
CA GLY A 392 -18.85 0.87 4.83
C GLY A 392 -18.04 1.26 3.60
N ALA A 393 -18.67 1.77 2.53
CA ALA A 393 -17.98 2.36 1.38
C ALA A 393 -18.90 3.35 0.63
N PRO A 394 -18.37 4.41 0.01
CA PRO A 394 -19.06 5.22 -1.00
C PRO A 394 -19.37 4.38 -2.25
N LEU A 395 -20.62 4.38 -2.71
CA LEU A 395 -21.10 3.52 -3.81
C LEU A 395 -21.57 4.27 -5.06
N ASP A 396 -21.47 3.65 -6.24
CA ASP A 396 -22.17 4.02 -7.49
C ASP A 396 -23.23 2.99 -7.96
N GLY A 397 -23.46 1.95 -7.16
CA GLY A 397 -24.49 0.93 -7.35
C GLY A 397 -24.55 -0.01 -6.14
N PRO A 398 -25.53 -0.92 -6.05
CA PRO A 398 -25.85 -1.67 -4.82
C PRO A 398 -24.70 -2.40 -4.13
N VAL A 399 -23.68 -2.81 -4.89
CA VAL A 399 -22.44 -3.47 -4.41
C VAL A 399 -21.20 -2.95 -5.15
N ASN A 400 -21.20 -1.68 -5.58
CA ASN A 400 -20.11 -1.11 -6.39
C ASN A 400 -19.48 0.11 -5.70
N ALA A 401 -18.28 -0.04 -5.14
CA ALA A 401 -17.50 1.08 -4.61
C ALA A 401 -17.07 2.04 -5.74
N ARG A 402 -17.07 3.35 -5.47
CA ARG A 402 -16.76 4.42 -6.44
C ARG A 402 -15.53 5.25 -6.02
N PRO A 403 -14.86 5.93 -6.98
CA PRO A 403 -13.79 6.86 -6.64
C PRO A 403 -14.32 8.06 -5.84
N ILE A 404 -13.65 8.33 -4.73
CA ILE A 404 -13.90 9.47 -3.85
C ILE A 404 -13.22 10.75 -4.34
N ILE A 405 -12.03 10.62 -4.94
CA ILE A 405 -11.25 11.71 -5.52
C ILE A 405 -11.19 11.48 -7.03
N ASN A 406 -12.01 12.24 -7.75
CA ASN A 406 -12.03 12.24 -9.22
C ASN A 406 -11.10 13.33 -9.76
N ARG A 407 -10.41 13.06 -10.89
CA ARG A 407 -9.49 14.05 -11.50
C ARG A 407 -10.27 15.27 -12.01
N PRO A 408 -10.01 16.48 -11.49
CA PRO A 408 -10.60 17.70 -12.05
C PRO A 408 -10.15 17.90 -13.50
N GLY A 409 -11.06 18.32 -14.37
CA GLY A 409 -10.78 18.48 -15.82
C GLY A 409 -9.66 19.48 -16.15
N TRP A 410 -9.36 20.39 -15.22
CA TRP A 410 -8.28 21.39 -15.32
C TRP A 410 -6.90 20.89 -14.85
N LEU A 411 -6.80 19.67 -14.30
CA LEU A 411 -5.52 19.06 -13.90
C LEU A 411 -4.98 18.04 -14.93
N PRO A 412 -3.65 17.91 -15.08
CA PRO A 412 -3.02 16.97 -16.03
C PRO A 412 -3.53 15.53 -15.93
N ASN A 413 -3.67 14.88 -17.08
CA ASN A 413 -4.06 13.47 -17.17
C ASN A 413 -3.14 12.58 -16.34
N SER A 414 -3.75 11.61 -15.66
CA SER A 414 -3.10 10.72 -14.70
C SER A 414 -3.41 9.27 -15.08
N VAL A 415 -2.49 8.35 -14.78
CA VAL A 415 -2.80 6.91 -14.74
C VAL A 415 -3.71 6.63 -13.55
N THR A 416 -3.43 7.26 -12.41
CA THR A 416 -4.21 7.12 -11.18
C THR A 416 -3.99 8.29 -10.20
N LEU A 417 -4.84 8.38 -9.17
CA LEU A 417 -4.87 9.35 -8.09
C LEU A 417 -4.91 8.62 -6.74
N ILE A 418 -3.74 8.28 -6.19
CA ILE A 418 -3.60 7.42 -5.00
C ILE A 418 -3.54 8.28 -3.72
N PRO A 419 -4.43 8.06 -2.72
CA PRO A 419 -4.31 8.61 -1.37
C PRO A 419 -3.01 8.20 -0.69
N THR A 420 -2.45 9.07 0.15
CA THR A 420 -1.19 8.79 0.89
C THR A 420 -1.26 9.24 2.36
N ALA A 421 -1.98 10.33 2.65
CA ALA A 421 -2.25 10.78 4.02
C ALA A 421 -3.72 11.19 4.16
N GLY A 422 -4.30 10.95 5.34
CA GLY A 422 -5.61 11.46 5.73
C GLY A 422 -5.52 12.14 7.10
N VAL A 423 -6.39 13.12 7.36
CA VAL A 423 -6.52 13.77 8.67
C VAL A 423 -7.91 14.39 8.83
N SER A 424 -8.49 14.23 10.00
CA SER A 424 -9.68 14.95 10.47
C SER A 424 -9.27 16.19 11.27
N LEU A 425 -9.88 17.34 10.97
CA LEU A 425 -9.68 18.59 11.69
C LEU A 425 -11.04 19.18 12.13
N PRO A 426 -11.15 19.65 13.39
CA PRO A 426 -12.37 20.26 13.89
C PRO A 426 -12.66 21.59 13.19
N THR A 427 -13.95 21.93 13.10
CA THR A 427 -14.47 23.17 12.52
C THR A 427 -15.78 23.57 13.22
N GLU A 428 -16.29 24.75 12.92
CA GLU A 428 -17.60 25.18 13.42
C GLU A 428 -18.72 24.27 12.89
N VAL A 429 -19.72 23.97 13.73
CA VAL A 429 -20.91 23.22 13.33
C VAL A 429 -21.80 24.12 12.47
N THR A 430 -22.04 23.71 11.22
CA THR A 430 -22.89 24.43 10.25
C THR A 430 -23.77 23.45 9.48
N GLU A 431 -24.70 23.95 8.66
CA GLU A 431 -25.45 23.12 7.71
C GLU A 431 -24.54 22.34 6.73
N GLN A 432 -23.33 22.85 6.46
CA GLN A 432 -22.35 22.20 5.60
C GLN A 432 -21.44 21.23 6.38
N THR A 433 -21.26 21.46 7.68
CA THR A 433 -20.35 20.72 8.58
C THR A 433 -21.08 20.27 9.85
N PRO A 434 -22.15 19.45 9.76
CA PRO A 434 -23.02 19.14 10.88
C PRO A 434 -22.31 18.38 12.02
N PHE A 435 -21.29 17.58 11.69
CA PHE A 435 -20.49 16.82 12.65
C PHE A 435 -19.28 17.59 13.23
N GLY A 436 -19.17 18.91 12.98
CA GLY A 436 -18.12 19.76 13.55
C GLY A 436 -16.69 19.42 13.07
N THR A 437 -16.54 18.73 11.95
CA THR A 437 -15.25 18.30 11.41
C THR A 437 -15.18 18.33 9.87
N VAL A 438 -13.96 18.42 9.34
CA VAL A 438 -13.64 18.31 7.91
C VAL A 438 -12.60 17.22 7.70
N GLN A 439 -12.83 16.33 6.72
CA GLN A 439 -11.89 15.29 6.33
C GLN A 439 -10.96 15.83 5.25
N TYR A 440 -9.64 15.67 5.40
CA TYR A 440 -8.64 16.06 4.41
C TYR A 440 -7.78 14.87 3.99
N VAL A 441 -7.64 14.66 2.67
CA VAL A 441 -6.80 13.59 2.10
C VAL A 441 -5.76 14.19 1.16
N SER A 442 -4.49 13.89 1.40
CA SER A 442 -3.39 14.18 0.47
C SER A 442 -3.14 12.99 -0.44
N PHE A 443 -3.18 13.24 -1.75
CA PHE A 443 -3.07 12.22 -2.79
C PHE A 443 -2.02 12.57 -3.84
N MET A 444 -1.46 11.55 -4.48
CA MET A 444 -0.50 11.66 -5.58
C MET A 444 -1.16 11.39 -6.93
N SER A 445 -0.92 12.26 -7.91
CA SER A 445 -1.30 12.03 -9.31
C SER A 445 -0.16 11.32 -10.04
N VAL A 446 -0.30 10.02 -10.30
CA VAL A 446 0.71 9.23 -11.02
C VAL A 446 0.60 9.51 -12.52
N SER A 447 1.72 9.91 -13.14
CA SER A 447 1.80 10.19 -14.58
C SER A 447 2.26 8.98 -15.40
N LYS A 448 3.06 8.09 -14.81
CA LYS A 448 3.41 6.77 -15.34
C LYS A 448 4.10 5.89 -14.29
N TRP A 449 3.86 4.59 -14.37
CA TRP A 449 4.65 3.56 -13.69
C TRP A 449 6.01 3.36 -14.39
N GLY A 450 6.98 2.82 -13.65
CA GLY A 450 8.32 2.49 -14.13
C GLY A 450 8.75 1.06 -13.75
N SER A 451 10.02 0.86 -13.41
CA SER A 451 10.43 -0.37 -12.72
C SER A 451 9.83 -0.44 -11.32
N SER A 452 9.79 -1.62 -10.70
CA SER A 452 9.39 -1.77 -9.29
C SER A 452 10.02 -0.70 -8.37
N GLY A 453 9.21 -0.15 -7.47
CA GLY A 453 9.58 0.95 -6.57
C GLY A 453 9.79 2.32 -7.24
N LYS A 454 9.50 2.50 -8.54
CA LYS A 454 9.69 3.76 -9.27
C LYS A 454 8.48 4.11 -10.16
N TRP A 455 8.03 5.35 -10.03
CA TRP A 455 7.02 5.99 -10.87
C TRP A 455 7.34 7.48 -10.98
N THR A 456 6.64 8.20 -11.85
CA THR A 456 6.61 9.67 -11.82
C THR A 456 5.21 10.17 -11.53
N THR A 457 5.10 11.32 -10.87
CA THR A 457 3.84 12.02 -10.63
C THR A 457 3.70 13.24 -11.55
N ASN A 458 2.49 13.77 -11.74
CA ASN A 458 2.27 15.11 -12.28
C ASN A 458 2.30 16.17 -11.16
N TYR A 459 1.70 15.82 -10.03
CA TYR A 459 1.53 16.65 -8.83
C TYR A 459 1.14 15.76 -7.65
N SER A 460 1.24 16.30 -6.44
CA SER A 460 0.38 15.92 -5.31
C SER A 460 -0.61 17.05 -5.03
N ALA A 461 -1.68 16.77 -4.31
CA ALA A 461 -2.66 17.77 -3.89
C ALA A 461 -3.33 17.35 -2.58
N ILE A 462 -4.23 18.19 -2.07
CA ILE A 462 -5.12 17.88 -0.95
C ILE A 462 -6.55 18.08 -1.41
N ALA A 463 -7.40 17.12 -1.09
CA ALA A 463 -8.85 17.22 -1.26
C ALA A 463 -9.53 17.22 0.12
N TYR A 464 -10.73 17.81 0.20
CA TYR A 464 -11.52 17.89 1.42
C TYR A 464 -12.93 17.33 1.23
N SER A 465 -13.51 16.78 2.30
CA SER A 465 -14.89 16.27 2.38
C SER A 465 -15.55 16.75 3.68
N TYR A 466 -16.83 17.10 3.60
CA TYR A 466 -17.68 17.40 4.76
C TYR A 466 -18.68 16.27 5.07
N ASP A 467 -18.76 15.26 4.20
CA ASP A 467 -19.78 14.22 4.14
C ASP A 467 -19.21 12.83 4.51
N ASN A 468 -18.50 12.76 5.63
CA ASN A 468 -17.79 11.56 6.14
C ASN A 468 -16.96 10.82 5.06
N GLY A 469 -16.38 11.57 4.13
CA GLY A 469 -15.58 11.03 3.03
C GLY A 469 -16.35 10.54 1.80
N GLU A 470 -17.67 10.74 1.70
CA GLU A 470 -18.44 10.37 0.49
C GLU A 470 -17.94 11.14 -0.75
N ASN A 471 -17.63 12.43 -0.67
CA ASN A 471 -17.20 13.22 -1.83
C ASN A 471 -16.05 14.17 -1.49
N PHE A 472 -14.89 13.96 -2.12
CA PHE A 472 -13.72 14.81 -1.91
C PHE A 472 -13.51 15.82 -3.04
N THR A 473 -13.47 17.11 -2.67
CA THR A 473 -13.20 18.23 -3.57
C THR A 473 -11.72 18.64 -3.52
N VAL A 474 -11.05 18.65 -4.67
CA VAL A 474 -9.62 19.05 -4.79
C VAL A 474 -9.50 20.58 -4.80
N ASP A 475 -8.78 21.16 -3.83
CA ASP A 475 -8.55 22.62 -3.82
C ASP A 475 -7.36 23.02 -4.74
N PRO A 476 -7.53 23.98 -5.67
CA PRO A 476 -6.45 24.46 -6.54
C PRO A 476 -5.20 25.00 -5.84
N LYS A 477 -5.32 25.58 -4.65
CA LYS A 477 -4.19 26.13 -3.86
C LYS A 477 -3.34 25.02 -3.23
N SER A 478 -3.85 23.79 -3.15
CA SER A 478 -3.14 22.66 -2.55
C SER A 478 -2.15 21.99 -3.53
N VAL A 479 -2.25 22.31 -4.82
CA VAL A 479 -1.62 21.57 -5.91
C VAL A 479 -0.11 21.81 -5.96
N ARG A 480 0.63 20.74 -5.69
CA ARG A 480 2.09 20.67 -5.60
C ARG A 480 2.64 19.95 -6.83
N TYR A 481 2.69 20.65 -7.96
CA TYR A 481 3.25 20.13 -9.21
C TYR A 481 4.67 19.56 -9.06
N ASN A 482 4.95 18.50 -9.82
CA ASN A 482 6.25 17.84 -9.93
C ASN A 482 6.87 18.09 -11.31
N SER A 483 7.45 19.27 -11.48
CA SER A 483 8.14 19.68 -12.71
C SER A 483 9.53 20.25 -12.39
N PHE A 484 10.38 20.38 -13.41
CA PHE A 484 11.71 20.99 -13.28
C PHE A 484 11.67 22.48 -12.88
N LEU A 485 10.51 23.14 -13.01
CA LEU A 485 10.25 24.52 -12.56
C LEU A 485 9.70 24.58 -11.12
N SER A 486 9.43 23.43 -10.49
CA SER A 486 8.78 23.33 -9.19
C SER A 486 9.76 22.94 -8.07
N SER A 487 9.47 23.41 -6.86
CA SER A 487 10.15 23.02 -5.63
C SER A 487 9.55 21.75 -4.97
N ASN A 488 8.32 21.37 -5.32
CA ASN A 488 7.53 20.36 -4.57
C ASN A 488 7.92 18.90 -4.79
N LYS A 489 9.01 18.61 -5.50
CA LYS A 489 9.48 17.25 -5.82
C LYS A 489 9.72 16.35 -4.59
N ASN A 490 9.82 16.94 -3.40
CA ASN A 490 10.04 16.26 -2.11
C ASN A 490 8.74 15.99 -1.33
N PHE A 491 7.59 16.48 -1.81
CA PHE A 491 6.28 16.39 -1.14
C PHE A 491 5.24 15.80 -2.10
N GLN A 492 5.58 14.65 -2.71
CA GLN A 492 4.77 13.99 -3.74
C GLN A 492 3.97 12.81 -3.21
N GLN A 493 4.44 12.20 -2.12
CA GLN A 493 3.65 11.37 -1.21
C GLN A 493 3.69 12.04 0.17
N SER A 494 2.70 11.77 1.00
CA SER A 494 2.49 12.49 2.27
C SER A 494 2.28 11.52 3.44
N ALA A 495 2.56 11.97 4.66
CA ALA A 495 1.93 11.50 5.89
C ALA A 495 1.58 12.71 6.77
N PHE A 496 0.41 12.69 7.42
CA PHE A 496 -0.04 13.76 8.33
C PHE A 496 0.06 13.32 9.78
N VAL A 497 0.36 14.25 10.68
CA VAL A 497 0.15 14.10 12.13
C VAL A 497 -0.26 15.44 12.73
N LYS A 498 -1.10 15.42 13.77
CA LYS A 498 -1.47 16.62 14.55
C LYS A 498 -0.38 16.84 15.61
N GLY A 499 0.16 18.05 15.70
CA GLY A 499 1.13 18.44 16.73
C GLY A 499 0.45 18.98 17.98
N ASP A 500 1.14 18.88 19.10
CA ASP A 500 0.78 19.50 20.38
C ASP A 500 0.94 21.03 20.37
N ASP A 501 1.75 21.58 19.46
CA ASP A 501 1.88 23.02 19.17
C ASP A 501 0.70 23.61 18.37
N GLY A 502 -0.32 22.80 18.05
CA GLY A 502 -1.51 23.18 17.29
C GLY A 502 -1.34 23.18 15.76
N TYR A 503 -0.15 22.86 15.24
CA TYR A 503 0.05 22.73 13.79
C TYR A 503 -0.32 21.33 13.28
N VAL A 504 -0.73 21.25 12.01
CA VAL A 504 -0.75 20.00 11.25
C VAL A 504 0.61 19.83 10.57
N TYR A 505 1.31 18.76 10.93
CA TYR A 505 2.58 18.38 10.33
C TYR A 505 2.36 17.48 9.11
N MET A 506 3.14 17.73 8.06
CA MET A 506 3.11 17.02 6.78
C MET A 506 4.51 16.52 6.47
N TYR A 507 4.74 15.23 6.68
CA TYR A 507 5.91 14.54 6.15
C TYR A 507 5.70 14.38 4.65
N GLY A 508 6.74 14.63 3.86
CA GLY A 508 6.73 14.47 2.41
C GLY A 508 7.86 13.57 1.95
N THR A 509 7.58 12.71 0.97
CA THR A 509 8.62 12.01 0.21
C THR A 509 8.53 12.33 -1.28
N PRO A 510 9.64 12.17 -2.04
CA PRO A 510 9.60 12.16 -3.51
C PRO A 510 8.74 11.03 -4.08
N ASN A 511 8.47 11.08 -5.38
CA ASN A 511 7.83 9.96 -6.10
C ASN A 511 8.75 8.72 -6.14
N GLY A 512 8.20 7.54 -5.83
CA GLY A 512 8.94 6.29 -5.73
C GLY A 512 9.51 5.99 -4.33
N ARG A 513 9.97 4.75 -4.11
CA ARG A 513 10.39 4.23 -2.79
C ARG A 513 11.85 4.50 -2.40
N GLN A 514 12.50 5.41 -3.12
CA GLN A 514 13.96 5.56 -3.13
C GLN A 514 14.42 6.91 -2.55
N GLY A 515 13.51 7.66 -1.93
CA GLY A 515 13.72 9.00 -1.41
C GLY A 515 14.18 9.06 0.06
N ALA A 516 13.96 10.22 0.65
CA ALA A 516 14.04 10.51 2.09
C ALA A 516 12.73 11.20 2.50
N ALA A 517 12.41 11.23 3.78
CA ALA A 517 11.33 12.08 4.29
C ALA A 517 11.84 13.49 4.61
N TYR A 518 11.02 14.47 4.22
CA TYR A 518 11.15 15.90 4.50
C TYR A 518 9.95 16.33 5.34
N LEU A 519 10.02 17.45 6.04
CA LEU A 519 8.93 17.92 6.89
C LEU A 519 8.47 19.32 6.52
N ALA A 520 7.16 19.51 6.57
CA ALA A 520 6.49 20.79 6.58
C ALA A 520 5.45 20.82 7.70
N ARG A 521 4.97 22.00 8.08
CA ARG A 521 3.82 22.19 8.97
C ARG A 521 2.93 23.34 8.48
N VAL A 522 1.67 23.33 8.88
CA VAL A 522 0.68 24.37 8.56
C VAL A 522 -0.31 24.52 9.70
N ALA A 523 -0.85 25.73 9.91
CA ALA A 523 -1.97 25.92 10.81
C ALA A 523 -3.25 25.28 10.21
N PRO A 524 -4.15 24.67 11.00
CA PRO A 524 -5.27 23.86 10.51
C PRO A 524 -6.13 24.55 9.44
N GLU A 525 -6.49 25.81 9.67
CA GLU A 525 -7.32 26.64 8.79
C GLU A 525 -6.64 27.02 7.46
N ASN A 526 -5.33 26.77 7.34
CA ASN A 526 -4.53 27.02 6.14
C ASN A 526 -4.14 25.73 5.39
N ILE A 527 -4.62 24.54 5.78
CA ILE A 527 -4.20 23.23 5.22
C ILE A 527 -4.35 23.12 3.68
N LEU A 528 -5.35 23.78 3.09
CA LEU A 528 -5.57 23.76 1.64
C LEU A 528 -4.63 24.68 0.84
N ASP A 529 -3.90 25.60 1.47
CA ASP A 529 -3.06 26.58 0.77
C ASP A 529 -1.56 26.25 0.91
N ALA A 530 -0.99 25.66 -0.15
CA ALA A 530 0.41 25.22 -0.16
C ALA A 530 1.44 26.37 0.01
N SER A 531 1.03 27.64 -0.16
CA SER A 531 1.89 28.81 0.06
C SER A 531 2.09 29.14 1.55
N LYS A 532 1.18 28.67 2.41
CA LYS A 532 1.16 28.96 3.85
C LYS A 532 2.10 28.08 4.65
N TYR A 533 2.37 26.87 4.13
CA TYR A 533 3.20 25.86 4.76
C TYR A 533 4.60 26.38 5.10
N GLU A 534 5.07 25.99 6.28
CA GLU A 534 6.42 26.22 6.76
C GLU A 534 7.24 24.94 6.59
N TYR A 535 8.42 25.03 5.99
CA TYR A 535 9.24 23.87 5.61
C TYR A 535 10.46 23.76 6.54
N TYR A 536 10.69 22.58 7.11
CA TYR A 536 11.71 22.38 8.13
C TYR A 536 13.13 22.33 7.54
N LYS A 537 13.94 23.32 7.88
CA LYS A 537 15.36 23.38 7.58
C LYS A 537 16.13 23.08 8.86
N GLY A 538 16.48 21.81 9.05
CA GLY A 538 17.21 21.32 10.22
C GLY A 538 18.59 21.96 10.38
N ALA A 539 19.09 21.93 11.62
CA ALA A 539 20.36 22.53 12.02
C ALA A 539 21.56 21.95 11.24
N LYS A 540 22.60 22.77 11.04
CA LYS A 540 23.82 22.37 10.33
C LYS A 540 25.07 22.89 11.03
N SER A 541 25.80 21.99 11.67
CA SER A 541 27.17 22.25 12.16
C SER A 541 28.14 22.28 10.98
N SER A 542 29.05 23.24 10.97
CA SER A 542 30.11 23.39 9.97
C SER A 542 31.40 23.87 10.62
N PHE A 543 32.52 23.86 9.89
CA PHE A 543 33.79 24.42 10.36
C PHE A 543 33.69 25.92 10.71
N PHE A 544 32.73 26.64 10.11
CA PHE A 544 32.47 28.06 10.38
C PHE A 544 31.37 28.30 11.43
N GLY A 545 31.02 27.27 12.21
CA GLY A 545 29.98 27.31 13.25
C GLY A 545 28.69 26.62 12.84
N THR A 546 27.71 26.67 13.74
CA THR A 546 26.42 25.96 13.62
C THR A 546 25.30 26.89 13.19
N THR A 547 24.62 26.56 12.10
CA THR A 547 23.32 27.15 11.75
C THR A 547 22.24 26.45 12.57
N PRO A 548 21.40 27.15 13.34
CA PRO A 548 20.27 26.53 14.04
C PRO A 548 19.21 26.01 13.06
N ALA A 549 18.32 25.16 13.55
CA ALA A 549 17.13 24.74 12.81
C ALA A 549 16.16 25.92 12.62
N THR A 550 15.37 25.92 11.56
CA THR A 550 14.41 27.00 11.27
C THR A 550 13.28 26.55 10.35
N TRP A 551 12.11 27.17 10.53
CA TRP A 551 10.91 26.96 9.73
C TRP A 551 10.85 27.99 8.59
N VAL A 552 10.85 27.52 7.34
CA VAL A 552 10.95 28.38 6.14
C VAL A 552 9.62 28.41 5.38
N LYS A 553 8.89 29.52 5.49
CA LYS A 553 7.57 29.70 4.86
C LYS A 553 7.62 29.66 3.33
N GLY A 554 6.69 28.95 2.71
CA GLY A 554 6.43 28.95 1.26
C GLY A 554 7.55 28.36 0.38
N ASN A 555 8.58 27.72 0.95
CA ASN A 555 9.74 27.24 0.18
C ASN A 555 10.03 25.74 0.40
N PRO A 556 9.37 24.83 -0.35
CA PRO A 556 9.61 23.39 -0.27
C PRO A 556 11.06 22.96 -0.52
N SER A 557 11.83 23.73 -1.31
CA SER A 557 13.24 23.45 -1.58
C SER A 557 14.17 23.76 -0.40
N ALA A 558 13.70 24.47 0.62
CA ALA A 558 14.47 24.72 1.84
C ALA A 558 14.46 23.52 2.81
N ALA A 559 13.52 22.58 2.65
CA ALA A 559 13.36 21.43 3.53
C ALA A 559 14.59 20.52 3.49
N THR A 560 15.10 20.14 4.67
CA THR A 560 16.13 19.10 4.81
C THR A 560 15.49 17.73 5.02
N ALA A 561 16.18 16.67 4.58
CA ALA A 561 15.78 15.31 4.94
C ALA A 561 15.92 15.12 6.46
N ILE A 562 14.90 14.52 7.08
CA ILE A 562 14.87 14.17 8.51
C ILE A 562 14.87 12.65 8.75
N ILE A 563 14.36 11.86 7.80
CA ILE A 563 14.37 10.39 7.86
C ILE A 563 14.96 9.84 6.55
N GLY A 564 15.88 8.89 6.65
CA GLY A 564 16.58 8.29 5.51
C GLY A 564 17.73 9.15 4.94
N LYS A 565 18.49 8.56 4.02
CA LYS A 565 19.67 9.12 3.33
C LYS A 565 20.82 9.64 4.22
N SER A 566 20.76 9.36 5.53
CA SER A 566 21.83 9.64 6.49
C SER A 566 23.01 8.67 6.33
N GLY A 567 24.19 9.04 6.82
CA GLY A 567 25.38 8.17 6.84
C GLY A 567 26.09 7.92 5.49
N GLY A 568 25.62 8.50 4.39
CA GLY A 568 26.25 8.40 3.08
C GLY A 568 26.33 6.95 2.55
N PHE A 569 27.47 6.57 1.94
CA PHE A 569 27.66 5.22 1.39
C PHE A 569 27.49 4.12 2.45
N LEU A 570 28.12 4.28 3.63
CA LEU A 570 27.97 3.33 4.74
C LEU A 570 26.53 3.29 5.27
N GLY A 571 25.84 4.43 5.24
CA GLY A 571 24.40 4.52 5.55
C GLY A 571 23.52 3.64 4.68
N SER A 572 23.87 3.42 3.41
CA SER A 572 23.05 2.60 2.50
C SER A 572 22.96 1.11 2.86
N PHE A 573 23.83 0.63 3.76
CA PHE A 573 23.80 -0.73 4.30
C PHE A 573 23.04 -0.83 5.64
N LYS A 574 22.67 0.29 6.28
CA LYS A 574 21.81 0.29 7.48
C LYS A 574 20.32 0.22 7.07
N PRO A 575 19.46 -0.49 7.83
CA PRO A 575 18.02 -0.46 7.61
C PRO A 575 17.42 0.95 7.61
N GLY A 576 16.37 1.15 6.82
CA GLY A 576 15.64 2.42 6.78
C GLY A 576 16.39 3.57 6.10
N TYR A 577 17.31 3.30 5.16
CA TYR A 577 18.07 4.34 4.43
C TYR A 577 17.27 5.01 3.31
N THR A 578 16.27 4.36 2.72
CA THR A 578 15.27 5.03 1.87
C THR A 578 13.90 5.00 2.52
N VAL A 579 13.08 6.00 2.23
CA VAL A 579 11.69 6.09 2.70
C VAL A 579 10.75 5.87 1.51
N SER A 580 9.72 5.05 1.73
CA SER A 580 8.68 4.70 0.76
C SER A 580 7.39 5.50 1.01
N GLU A 581 6.25 4.94 0.60
CA GLU A 581 4.96 5.11 1.27
C GLU A 581 5.16 4.96 2.80
N MET A 582 4.62 5.88 3.61
CA MET A 582 4.89 5.97 5.04
C MET A 582 3.69 6.46 5.83
N SER A 583 3.65 6.20 7.13
CA SER A 583 2.65 6.74 8.07
C SER A 583 3.30 7.21 9.37
N VAL A 584 2.71 8.21 10.04
CA VAL A 584 3.20 8.80 11.29
C VAL A 584 2.03 9.06 12.23
N GLN A 585 2.20 8.78 13.53
CA GLN A 585 1.27 9.18 14.59
C GLN A 585 2.02 9.48 15.89
N TYR A 586 1.37 10.11 16.87
CA TYR A 586 1.81 10.05 18.26
C TYR A 586 1.32 8.75 18.90
N ASN A 587 2.11 8.14 19.77
CA ASN A 587 1.81 6.86 20.42
C ASN A 587 1.94 7.03 21.94
N ASP A 588 0.81 7.03 22.63
CA ASP A 588 0.76 7.34 24.06
C ASP A 588 1.50 6.31 24.92
N TYR A 589 1.50 5.03 24.52
CA TYR A 589 2.24 3.96 25.23
C TYR A 589 3.75 4.20 25.28
N LEU A 590 4.34 4.67 24.17
CA LEU A 590 5.76 5.04 24.10
C LEU A 590 6.03 6.50 24.55
N GLY A 591 4.99 7.34 24.61
CA GLY A 591 5.11 8.79 24.81
C GLY A 591 5.90 9.47 23.69
N LYS A 592 5.78 9.00 22.44
CA LYS A 592 6.61 9.44 21.29
C LYS A 592 5.85 9.45 19.97
N TYR A 593 6.35 10.25 19.04
CA TYR A 593 5.99 10.11 17.63
C TYR A 593 6.59 8.82 17.06
N VAL A 594 5.79 8.03 16.36
CA VAL A 594 6.14 6.77 15.71
C VAL A 594 5.97 6.93 14.20
N VAL A 595 6.95 6.45 13.43
CA VAL A 595 6.88 6.39 11.95
C VAL A 595 7.10 4.97 11.47
N LEU A 596 6.25 4.49 10.56
CA LEU A 596 6.46 3.24 9.81
C LEU A 596 6.67 3.53 8.32
N TYR A 597 7.61 2.82 7.69
CA TYR A 597 7.87 2.88 6.25
C TYR A 597 8.59 1.62 5.75
N GLY A 598 8.57 1.39 4.44
CA GLY A 598 9.38 0.39 3.74
C GLY A 598 10.76 0.92 3.36
N ASP A 599 11.82 0.16 3.65
CA ASP A 599 13.21 0.58 3.42
C ASP A 599 13.78 0.19 2.04
N GLN A 600 15.09 0.38 1.84
CA GLN A 600 15.76 0.05 0.58
C GLN A 600 15.80 -1.45 0.27
N ASN A 601 15.66 -2.29 1.30
CA ASN A 601 15.52 -3.74 1.20
C ASN A 601 14.04 -4.16 1.09
N ASN A 602 13.13 -3.18 1.03
CA ASN A 602 11.68 -3.35 1.07
C ASN A 602 11.23 -4.10 2.35
N SER A 603 11.93 -3.85 3.46
CA SER A 603 11.57 -4.31 4.81
C SER A 603 10.81 -3.20 5.54
N ILE A 604 9.82 -3.55 6.37
CA ILE A 604 9.08 -2.58 7.17
C ILE A 604 9.89 -2.23 8.41
N VAL A 605 10.16 -0.94 8.56
CA VAL A 605 10.94 -0.38 9.66
C VAL A 605 10.14 0.64 10.46
N MET A 606 10.42 0.69 11.76
CA MET A 606 9.90 1.69 12.69
C MET A 606 11.03 2.61 13.15
N ARG A 607 10.72 3.89 13.38
CA ARG A 607 11.54 4.80 14.19
C ARG A 607 10.65 5.57 15.17
N THR A 608 11.26 6.11 16.22
CA THR A 608 10.60 7.01 17.19
C THR A 608 11.31 8.36 17.27
N SER A 609 10.59 9.41 17.69
CA SER A 609 11.18 10.68 18.11
C SER A 609 10.30 11.42 19.14
N ASP A 610 10.91 12.32 19.90
CA ASP A 610 10.24 13.11 20.94
C ASP A 610 9.42 14.28 20.35
N THR A 611 9.78 14.76 19.15
CA THR A 611 9.07 15.84 18.42
C THR A 611 8.98 15.51 16.92
N PRO A 612 8.04 16.11 16.16
CA PRO A 612 7.87 15.80 14.73
C PRO A 612 9.12 16.09 13.89
N GLU A 613 9.77 17.23 14.12
CA GLU A 613 11.03 17.63 13.47
C GLU A 613 12.30 17.06 14.11
N GLY A 614 12.12 16.17 15.10
CA GLY A 614 13.15 15.70 16.00
C GLY A 614 14.22 14.80 15.36
N VAL A 615 15.21 14.42 16.16
CA VAL A 615 16.15 13.38 15.79
C VAL A 615 15.44 12.04 15.94
N TRP A 616 15.22 11.36 14.81
CA TRP A 616 14.61 10.04 14.80
C TRP A 616 15.62 8.97 15.25
N SER A 617 15.12 7.96 15.99
CA SER A 617 15.89 6.79 16.42
C SER A 617 16.58 6.08 15.25
N ASP A 618 17.56 5.21 15.52
CA ASP A 618 17.94 4.19 14.53
C ASP A 618 16.72 3.29 14.20
N ALA A 619 16.72 2.67 13.02
CA ALA A 619 15.56 1.92 12.52
C ALA A 619 15.47 0.52 13.15
N ALA A 620 14.36 0.25 13.85
CA ALA A 620 13.96 -1.10 14.24
C ALA A 620 13.31 -1.79 13.04
N VAL A 621 13.71 -3.03 12.72
CA VAL A 621 13.11 -3.81 11.63
C VAL A 621 11.97 -4.64 12.20
N LEU A 622 10.71 -4.21 11.97
CA LEU A 622 9.54 -4.97 12.40
C LEU A 622 9.36 -6.24 11.57
N MET A 623 9.65 -6.16 10.27
CA MET A 623 9.36 -7.21 9.30
C MET A 623 10.29 -7.12 8.09
N THR A 624 11.00 -8.20 7.76
CA THR A 624 11.77 -8.28 6.51
C THR A 624 10.86 -8.51 5.30
N GLN A 625 11.33 -8.15 4.10
CA GLN A 625 10.61 -8.41 2.84
C GLN A 625 10.12 -9.86 2.75
N GLN A 626 8.82 -10.04 2.50
CA GLN A 626 8.17 -11.35 2.39
C GLN A 626 7.87 -11.74 0.93
N PRO A 627 7.66 -13.05 0.65
CA PRO A 627 7.08 -13.49 -0.62
C PRO A 627 5.78 -12.75 -0.93
N GLY A 628 5.60 -12.39 -2.20
CA GLY A 628 4.46 -11.59 -2.68
C GLY A 628 4.69 -10.07 -2.71
N GLY A 629 5.69 -9.55 -1.99
CA GLY A 629 6.12 -8.16 -2.05
C GLY A 629 5.22 -7.21 -1.25
N ILE A 630 5.61 -6.93 -0.01
CA ILE A 630 4.87 -6.07 0.92
C ILE A 630 5.15 -4.58 0.70
N TYR A 631 4.21 -3.67 0.97
CA TYR A 631 4.44 -2.22 0.89
C TYR A 631 3.36 -1.39 1.58
N ALA A 632 3.59 -0.08 1.71
CA ALA A 632 2.65 0.88 2.31
C ALA A 632 2.15 0.48 3.71
N PRO A 633 3.03 0.50 4.75
CA PRO A 633 2.61 0.32 6.12
C PRO A 633 1.86 1.56 6.63
N MET A 634 0.57 1.40 6.93
CA MET A 634 -0.33 2.48 7.36
C MET A 634 -0.84 2.22 8.78
N LEU A 635 -0.37 3.02 9.73
CA LEU A 635 -0.71 2.96 11.16
C LEU A 635 -2.22 3.06 11.45
N HIS A 636 -2.74 2.21 12.33
CA HIS A 636 -4.13 2.27 12.78
C HIS A 636 -4.29 3.24 13.97
N PRO A 637 -5.16 4.26 13.86
CA PRO A 637 -5.27 5.32 14.86
C PRO A 637 -5.80 4.81 16.22
N TRP A 638 -6.61 3.76 16.22
CA TRP A 638 -7.16 3.16 17.44
C TRP A 638 -6.38 1.94 17.96
N SER A 639 -5.11 1.79 17.60
CA SER A 639 -4.29 0.73 18.21
C SER A 639 -4.20 0.94 19.73
N PRO A 640 -4.23 -0.10 20.58
CA PRO A 640 -4.11 0.04 22.03
C PRO A 640 -2.86 0.85 22.47
N SER A 641 -1.75 0.73 21.75
CA SER A 641 -0.56 1.55 22.01
C SER A 641 -0.67 3.00 21.53
N THR A 642 -1.42 3.28 20.46
CA THR A 642 -1.73 4.65 20.04
C THR A 642 -2.51 5.36 21.14
N LEU A 643 -3.52 4.69 21.69
CA LEU A 643 -4.44 5.19 22.72
C LEU A 643 -3.92 5.01 24.17
N GLY A 644 -2.71 4.49 24.36
CA GLY A 644 -2.08 4.31 25.68
C GLY A 644 -2.70 3.23 26.57
N THR A 645 -3.59 2.39 26.03
CA THR A 645 -4.30 1.33 26.75
C THR A 645 -3.60 -0.03 26.73
N GLY A 646 -2.58 -0.22 25.87
CA GLY A 646 -1.80 -1.46 25.79
C GLY A 646 -0.49 -1.32 25.00
N SER A 647 0.25 -2.42 24.84
CA SER A 647 1.50 -2.51 24.07
C SER A 647 1.29 -2.60 22.55
N ASP A 648 0.06 -2.81 22.11
CA ASP A 648 -0.21 -3.44 20.82
C ASP A 648 -0.40 -2.38 19.73
N LEU A 649 0.30 -2.55 18.61
CA LEU A 649 0.29 -1.64 17.47
C LEU A 649 -0.28 -2.34 16.24
N TYR A 650 -1.40 -1.86 15.74
CA TYR A 650 -2.07 -2.39 14.56
C TYR A 650 -1.83 -1.46 13.36
N TRP A 651 -1.67 -2.05 12.17
CA TRP A 651 -1.35 -1.30 10.96
C TRP A 651 -1.70 -2.10 9.70
N ASN A 652 -2.22 -1.41 8.69
CA ASN A 652 -2.45 -1.97 7.36
C ASN A 652 -1.13 -2.15 6.61
N LEU A 653 -1.06 -3.17 5.77
CA LEU A 653 0.05 -3.43 4.86
C LEU A 653 -0.50 -3.97 3.53
N SER A 654 0.01 -3.48 2.40
CA SER A 654 -0.37 -3.96 1.07
C SER A 654 0.50 -5.15 0.63
N LEU A 655 -0.07 -6.15 -0.04
CA LEU A 655 0.67 -7.25 -0.69
C LEU A 655 0.47 -7.22 -2.20
N TRP A 656 1.56 -7.11 -2.97
CA TRP A 656 1.48 -6.95 -4.43
C TRP A 656 0.96 -8.20 -5.18
N SER A 657 1.16 -9.41 -4.64
CA SER A 657 0.79 -10.66 -5.34
C SER A 657 -0.70 -11.01 -5.32
N SER A 658 -1.43 -10.66 -4.25
CA SER A 658 -2.90 -10.62 -4.27
C SER A 658 -3.40 -9.30 -4.86
N TYR A 659 -2.64 -8.23 -4.61
CA TYR A 659 -3.03 -6.84 -4.77
C TYR A 659 -4.15 -6.47 -3.79
N ASP A 660 -3.90 -6.74 -2.50
CA ASP A 660 -4.83 -6.53 -1.38
C ASP A 660 -4.14 -5.96 -0.14
N VAL A 661 -4.93 -5.39 0.76
CA VAL A 661 -4.51 -4.87 2.07
C VAL A 661 -4.85 -5.87 3.18
N MET A 662 -3.90 -6.09 4.09
CA MET A 662 -3.99 -6.94 5.28
C MET A 662 -3.69 -6.17 6.55
N LEU A 663 -4.28 -6.62 7.66
CA LEU A 663 -4.01 -6.11 9.00
C LEU A 663 -2.81 -6.86 9.59
N MET A 664 -1.84 -6.07 10.04
CA MET A 664 -0.66 -6.51 10.77
C MET A 664 -0.74 -6.02 12.22
N HIS A 665 -0.19 -6.82 13.12
CA HIS A 665 -0.03 -6.50 14.54
C HIS A 665 1.44 -6.54 14.92
N THR A 666 1.87 -5.61 15.79
CA THR A 666 3.20 -5.54 16.39
C THR A 666 3.07 -5.25 17.89
N ASP A 667 3.57 -6.15 18.73
CA ASP A 667 3.70 -5.91 20.18
C ASP A 667 4.95 -5.04 20.44
N LEU A 668 4.74 -3.80 20.89
CA LEU A 668 5.82 -2.83 21.15
C LEU A 668 6.66 -3.13 22.39
N SER A 669 6.28 -4.09 23.24
CA SER A 669 7.13 -4.57 24.35
C SER A 669 8.31 -5.43 23.86
N LYS A 670 8.32 -5.80 22.56
CA LYS A 670 9.29 -6.71 21.92
C LYS A 670 10.13 -6.05 20.81
N VAL A 671 10.19 -4.72 20.73
CA VAL A 671 10.80 -3.95 19.62
C VAL A 671 12.07 -3.20 20.04
#